data_AF-A0A821DTA7-F1
#
_entry.id   AF-A0A821DTA7-F1
#
_cell.length_a   1.000
_cell.length_b   1.000
_cell.length_c   1.000
_cell.angle_alpha   90.00
_cell.angle_beta   90.00
_cell.angle_gamma   90.00
#
_symmetry.space_group_name_H-M   'P 1'
#
loop_
_entity.id
_entity.type
_entity.pdbx_description
1 polymer ?
#
loop_
_entity_poly.entity_id
_entity_poly.type
_entity_poly.pdbx_seq_one_letter_code
_entity_poly.pdbx_strand_id
1 'polypeptide(L)'
;MALPTLSAVDYILLILLLLSSAVIGAVFGFVKSKKSSAKEFLLADGGMGVFPTALSIMVSFLSAITLLGTPSEVYMYGTMYLYQAISWIIASTLTALIFMPKFRELNCTSAYEYLEKRFDRSVRMCASFAFSFFMLIYMAIVLYAPALALSQSKLFIQYQIRKGQIATLLATGLNIWISVVSIGVICTFYSSVGGMKAVIWTDVLQAVVILVGLLAAIIQGFISIGGVRAAMSIASKGGRIEFNSVSLDPRVRHTVWSLLIGGSFNALSTYGFNQTQVQRYMCVRTTRGAKQALFINAFGATIIIWLSGIIGLILYAYYAECDPFTAKYVTDIDQIFPYFVMEVLSGIKGLPGIFLACVFSGSLSTISSGLNSLAAVIIEDVYKGLMGKTLTDERQGLASKIFSIVLGAVVMLLTYVVSYLGSILNAALSLFGVLSGPVMGAFFLGFFFPQANSRGGFIGFIASLLLQLWIFLGAQITKNQMKSERLPLSVANCPTLVNITTTLTTSTRSNPLIDFYSVSYMWYTPIAVGTVVIVGLIVSYITGPQKPNEIDPKLLISVSDLCCCCLPKRIRDWFRCGIIENGYFEKKAENDIELPVSEEFDKARNSFCSQTFSTDTKDTFPSDIVIENVVEKGHDNPAMAMKD
;
A
#
# COMPACT_ATOMS: atom_id res chain seq x y z
N MET A 1 29.00 -15.86 30.03
CA MET A 1 27.82 -15.81 29.15
C MET A 1 28.36 -15.54 27.75
N ALA A 2 28.19 -16.47 26.80
CA ALA A 2 28.73 -16.32 25.45
C ALA A 2 28.07 -15.12 24.75
N LEU A 3 28.87 -14.34 24.02
CA LEU A 3 28.39 -13.14 23.32
C LEU A 3 27.42 -13.53 22.20
N PRO A 4 26.24 -12.89 22.11
CA PRO A 4 25.31 -13.13 21.03
C PRO A 4 25.85 -12.57 19.71
N THR A 5 26.48 -13.45 18.94
CA THR A 5 26.88 -13.23 17.56
C THR A 5 26.02 -14.09 16.65
N LEU A 6 25.85 -13.65 15.39
CA LEU A 6 25.24 -14.50 14.38
C LEU A 6 26.08 -15.76 14.22
N SER A 7 25.44 -16.91 14.41
CA SER A 7 26.05 -18.21 14.20
C SER A 7 26.18 -18.50 12.71
N ALA A 8 27.02 -19.46 12.34
CA ALA A 8 27.12 -19.92 10.95
C ALA A 8 25.76 -20.38 10.39
N VAL A 9 24.90 -20.96 11.23
CA VAL A 9 23.54 -21.39 10.85
C VAL A 9 22.68 -20.20 10.42
N ASP A 10 22.82 -19.05 11.10
CA ASP A 10 22.05 -17.86 10.79
C ASP A 10 22.39 -17.32 9.39
N TYR A 11 23.67 -17.29 9.05
CA TYR A 11 24.13 -16.91 7.72
C TYR A 11 23.71 -17.92 6.64
N ILE A 12 23.75 -19.23 6.95
CA ILE A 12 23.30 -20.27 6.01
C ILE A 12 21.82 -20.08 5.64
N LEU A 13 20.96 -19.80 6.62
CA LEU A 13 19.52 -19.58 6.36
C LEU A 13 19.29 -18.36 5.47
N LEU A 14 20.03 -17.27 5.71
CA LEU A 14 19.97 -16.07 4.88
C LEU A 14 20.47 -16.35 3.45
N ILE A 15 21.60 -17.04 3.30
CA ILE A 15 22.15 -17.42 1.99
C ILE A 15 21.19 -18.35 1.26
N LEU A 16 20.54 -19.29 1.94
CA LEU A 16 19.57 -20.21 1.36
C LEU A 16 18.34 -19.47 0.82
N LEU A 17 17.84 -18.46 1.52
CA LEU A 17 16.78 -17.57 1.00
C LEU A 17 17.22 -16.84 -0.28
N LEU A 18 18.41 -16.25 -0.27
CA LEU A 18 18.92 -15.48 -1.40
C LEU A 18 19.17 -16.36 -2.62
N LEU A 19 19.78 -17.52 -2.42
CA LEU A 19 20.04 -18.50 -3.48
C LEU A 19 18.74 -19.09 -4.03
N SER A 20 17.79 -19.47 -3.18
CA SER A 20 16.49 -19.99 -3.66
C SER A 20 15.74 -18.95 -4.48
N SER A 21 15.76 -17.68 -4.07
CA SER A 21 15.18 -16.57 -4.86
C SER A 21 15.89 -16.41 -6.22
N ALA A 22 17.21 -16.45 -6.24
CA ALA A 22 18.01 -16.37 -7.47
C ALA A 22 17.78 -17.57 -8.40
N VAL A 23 17.66 -18.78 -7.86
CA VAL A 23 17.38 -20.02 -8.61
C VAL A 23 15.99 -19.95 -9.24
N ILE A 24 14.96 -19.51 -8.51
CA ILE A 24 13.63 -19.31 -9.07
C ILE A 24 13.71 -18.33 -10.27
N GLY A 25 14.41 -17.21 -10.10
CA GLY A 25 14.68 -16.24 -11.18
C GLY A 25 15.35 -16.87 -12.39
N ALA A 26 16.42 -17.62 -12.19
CA ALA A 26 17.17 -18.28 -13.25
C ALA A 26 16.35 -19.36 -13.99
N VAL A 27 15.56 -20.16 -13.26
CA VAL A 27 14.71 -21.22 -13.86
C VAL A 27 13.67 -20.59 -14.78
N PHE A 28 12.97 -19.55 -14.33
CA PHE A 28 11.98 -18.87 -15.18
C PHE A 28 12.63 -18.08 -16.32
N GLY A 29 13.80 -17.48 -16.08
CA GLY A 29 14.50 -16.65 -17.07
C GLY A 29 15.28 -17.41 -18.15
N PHE A 30 15.85 -18.59 -17.85
CA PHE A 30 16.67 -19.35 -18.81
C PHE A 30 16.00 -20.63 -19.31
N VAL A 31 15.27 -21.35 -18.44
CA VAL A 31 14.71 -22.67 -18.79
C VAL A 31 13.34 -22.54 -19.44
N LYS A 32 12.52 -21.60 -18.96
CA LYS A 32 11.14 -21.39 -19.45
C LYS A 32 11.00 -20.30 -20.52
N SER A 33 12.03 -19.49 -20.76
CA SER A 33 12.00 -18.32 -21.66
C SER A 33 12.42 -18.64 -23.11
N LYS A 34 11.91 -19.71 -23.73
CA LYS A 34 12.35 -20.06 -25.10
C LYS A 34 11.83 -19.13 -26.20
N LYS A 35 10.82 -18.26 -25.95
CA LYS A 35 10.40 -17.11 -26.80
C LYS A 35 9.53 -16.12 -25.98
N SER A 36 10.11 -15.31 -25.10
CA SER A 36 9.32 -14.41 -24.23
C SER A 36 9.00 -13.07 -24.90
N SER A 37 7.71 -12.83 -25.17
CA SER A 37 7.23 -11.52 -25.60
C SER A 37 7.23 -10.52 -24.44
N ALA A 38 7.19 -9.22 -24.74
CA ALA A 38 7.09 -8.19 -23.71
C ALA A 38 5.91 -8.40 -22.75
N LYS A 39 4.79 -8.87 -23.29
CA LYS A 39 3.57 -9.20 -22.54
C LYS A 39 3.81 -10.37 -21.59
N GLU A 40 4.58 -11.38 -21.98
CA GLU A 40 4.97 -12.45 -21.07
C GLU A 40 5.91 -11.94 -19.96
N PHE A 41 6.90 -11.11 -20.31
CA PHE A 41 7.87 -10.60 -19.34
C PHE A 41 7.22 -9.66 -18.31
N LEU A 42 6.37 -8.73 -18.76
CA LEU A 42 5.76 -7.70 -17.92
C LEU A 42 4.47 -8.16 -17.25
N LEU A 43 3.64 -8.97 -17.92
CA LEU A 43 2.29 -9.33 -17.44
C LEU A 43 2.09 -10.83 -17.22
N ALA A 44 3.14 -11.65 -17.36
CA ALA A 44 3.04 -13.11 -17.27
C ALA A 44 2.00 -13.73 -18.23
N ASP A 45 1.59 -12.98 -19.27
CA ASP A 45 0.53 -13.31 -20.23
C ASP A 45 -0.78 -13.83 -19.59
N GLY A 46 -1.15 -13.31 -18.43
CA GLY A 46 -2.39 -13.75 -17.74
C GLY A 46 -2.31 -15.16 -17.13
N GLY A 47 -1.13 -15.80 -17.15
CA GLY A 47 -0.94 -17.20 -16.75
C GLY A 47 -0.79 -17.44 -15.24
N MET A 48 -1.01 -16.43 -14.39
CA MET A 48 -0.80 -16.56 -12.95
C MET A 48 -2.06 -17.03 -12.23
N GLY A 49 -1.88 -17.96 -11.29
CA GLY A 49 -2.94 -18.42 -10.40
C GLY A 49 -3.32 -17.38 -9.35
N VAL A 50 -4.54 -17.49 -8.82
CA VAL A 50 -5.09 -16.56 -7.83
C VAL A 50 -4.22 -16.47 -6.57
N PHE A 51 -3.82 -17.62 -6.01
CA PHE A 51 -3.08 -17.66 -4.75
C PHE A 51 -1.65 -17.10 -4.85
N PRO A 52 -0.82 -17.48 -5.85
CA PRO A 52 0.47 -16.84 -6.05
C PRO A 52 0.36 -15.33 -6.24
N THR A 53 -0.61 -14.87 -7.04
CA THR A 53 -0.83 -13.44 -7.23
C THR A 53 -1.27 -12.74 -5.94
N ALA A 54 -2.14 -13.35 -5.14
CA ALA A 54 -2.58 -12.78 -3.86
C ALA A 54 -1.43 -12.58 -2.88
N LEU A 55 -0.60 -13.61 -2.69
CA LEU A 55 0.57 -13.53 -1.80
C LEU A 55 1.56 -12.49 -2.30
N SER A 56 1.71 -12.38 -3.62
CA SER A 56 2.62 -11.44 -4.23
C SER A 56 2.15 -9.99 -4.13
N ILE A 57 0.85 -9.72 -4.33
CA ILE A 57 0.21 -8.42 -4.01
C ILE A 57 0.47 -8.05 -2.55
N MET A 58 0.31 -9.02 -1.65
CA MET A 58 0.47 -8.86 -0.21
C MET A 58 1.91 -8.49 0.18
N VAL A 59 2.92 -9.26 -0.24
CA VAL A 59 4.30 -8.97 0.17
C VAL A 59 4.94 -7.79 -0.54
N SER A 60 4.41 -7.36 -1.68
CA SER A 60 4.94 -6.20 -2.44
C SER A 60 4.97 -4.89 -1.66
N PHE A 61 4.07 -4.69 -0.69
CA PHE A 61 4.06 -3.50 0.20
C PHE A 61 4.11 -3.85 1.69
N LEU A 62 4.12 -5.13 2.07
CA LEU A 62 4.59 -5.58 3.37
C LEU A 62 6.12 -5.61 3.39
N SER A 63 6.71 -4.43 3.17
CA SER A 63 8.15 -4.26 3.08
C SER A 63 8.82 -4.44 4.44
N ALA A 64 10.16 -4.49 4.46
CA ALA A 64 10.92 -4.42 5.71
C ALA A 64 10.55 -3.21 6.58
N ILE A 65 10.06 -2.12 5.96
CA ILE A 65 9.58 -0.93 6.68
C ILE A 65 8.35 -1.27 7.51
N THR A 66 7.40 -2.04 6.97
CA THR A 66 6.22 -2.47 7.75
C THR A 66 6.63 -3.43 8.86
N LEU A 67 7.54 -4.37 8.57
CA LEU A 67 7.98 -5.39 9.51
C LEU A 67 8.80 -4.83 10.69
N LEU A 68 9.61 -3.78 10.46
CA LEU A 68 10.43 -3.15 11.51
C LEU A 68 9.76 -1.90 12.10
N GLY A 69 9.05 -1.14 11.27
CA GLY A 69 8.41 0.11 11.65
C GLY A 69 7.12 -0.10 12.44
N THR A 70 6.28 -1.07 12.11
CA THR A 70 5.03 -1.31 12.86
C THR A 70 5.30 -1.68 14.33
N PRO A 71 6.22 -2.61 14.66
CA PRO A 71 6.58 -2.87 16.05
C PRO A 71 7.10 -1.61 16.77
N SER A 72 7.95 -0.83 16.09
CA SER A 72 8.53 0.41 16.62
C SER A 72 7.48 1.49 16.88
N GLU A 73 6.46 1.59 16.01
CA GLU A 73 5.33 2.49 16.17
C GLU A 73 4.48 2.09 17.37
N VAL A 74 4.14 0.81 17.51
CA VAL A 74 3.36 0.31 18.67
C VAL A 74 4.15 0.44 19.98
N TYR A 75 5.47 0.25 19.94
CA TYR A 75 6.34 0.46 21.09
C TYR A 75 6.29 1.91 21.62
N MET A 76 6.36 2.87 20.71
CA MET A 76 6.43 4.31 21.02
C MET A 76 5.08 4.98 21.27
N TYR A 77 4.05 4.58 20.52
CA TYR A 77 2.77 5.30 20.42
C TYR A 77 1.53 4.42 20.68
N GLY A 78 1.70 3.11 20.84
CA GLY A 78 0.60 2.19 21.17
C GLY A 78 -0.17 1.63 19.97
N THR A 79 -1.26 0.92 20.26
CA THR A 79 -1.98 0.06 19.29
C THR A 79 -2.89 0.78 18.32
N MET A 80 -3.06 2.11 18.42
CA MET A 80 -3.92 2.87 17.52
C MET A 80 -3.57 2.61 16.05
N TYR A 81 -2.28 2.49 15.71
CA TYR A 81 -1.83 2.21 14.35
C TYR A 81 -2.41 0.92 13.73
N LEU A 82 -2.87 -0.04 14.53
CA LEU A 82 -3.46 -1.30 14.04
C LEU A 82 -4.81 -1.12 13.32
N TYR A 83 -5.48 0.03 13.49
CA TYR A 83 -6.64 0.39 12.64
C TYR A 83 -6.28 0.46 11.15
N GLN A 84 -5.00 0.62 10.81
CA GLN A 84 -4.53 0.57 9.42
C GLN A 84 -4.92 -0.74 8.71
N ALA A 85 -5.10 -1.84 9.46
CA ALA A 85 -5.62 -3.10 8.92
C ALA A 85 -7.03 -2.93 8.29
N ILE A 86 -7.93 -2.23 8.97
CA ILE A 86 -9.28 -1.96 8.49
C ILE A 86 -9.22 -1.11 7.21
N SER A 87 -8.34 -0.11 7.20
CA SER A 87 -8.12 0.75 6.04
C SER A 87 -7.62 -0.01 4.81
N TRP A 88 -6.77 -1.03 5.00
CA TRP A 88 -6.34 -1.92 3.93
C TRP A 88 -7.45 -2.81 3.40
N ILE A 89 -8.36 -3.28 4.26
CA ILE A 89 -9.56 -4.01 3.86
C ILE A 89 -10.48 -3.13 3.02
N ILE A 90 -10.74 -1.89 3.48
CA ILE A 90 -11.56 -0.91 2.76
C ILE A 90 -10.95 -0.64 1.38
N ALA A 91 -9.66 -0.26 1.33
CA ALA A 91 -8.98 0.03 0.08
C ALA A 91 -8.95 -1.16 -0.89
N SER A 92 -8.63 -2.36 -0.41
CA SER A 92 -8.61 -3.57 -1.25
C SER A 92 -9.99 -3.89 -1.80
N THR A 93 -11.05 -3.68 -1.01
CA THR A 93 -12.43 -3.88 -1.42
C THR A 93 -12.84 -2.87 -2.49
N LEU A 94 -12.55 -1.58 -2.28
CA LEU A 94 -12.80 -0.53 -3.28
C LEU A 94 -12.03 -0.82 -4.58
N THR A 95 -10.76 -1.20 -4.49
CA THR A 95 -9.98 -1.62 -5.66
C THR A 95 -10.62 -2.81 -6.38
N ALA A 96 -10.98 -3.88 -5.65
CA ALA A 96 -11.53 -5.09 -6.25
C ALA A 96 -12.89 -4.86 -6.94
N LEU A 97 -13.72 -4.00 -6.38
CA LEU A 97 -15.08 -3.76 -6.88
C LEU A 97 -15.16 -2.65 -7.93
N ILE A 98 -14.31 -1.62 -7.83
CA ILE A 98 -14.44 -0.37 -8.58
C ILE A 98 -13.31 -0.20 -9.58
N PHE A 99 -12.08 -0.03 -9.09
CA PHE A 99 -10.96 0.45 -9.91
C PHE A 99 -10.30 -0.65 -10.74
N MET A 100 -10.03 -1.81 -10.15
CA MET A 100 -9.38 -2.93 -10.84
C MET A 100 -10.17 -3.43 -12.06
N PRO A 101 -11.51 -3.62 -11.99
CA PRO A 101 -12.29 -3.99 -13.17
C PRO A 101 -12.15 -3.01 -14.34
N LYS A 102 -12.04 -1.70 -14.05
CA LYS A 102 -11.86 -0.67 -15.08
C LYS A 102 -10.50 -0.74 -15.77
N PHE A 103 -9.42 -0.94 -15.02
CA PHE A 103 -8.10 -1.15 -15.63
C PHE A 103 -8.06 -2.39 -16.53
N ARG A 104 -8.76 -3.46 -16.14
CA ARG A 104 -8.90 -4.67 -16.96
C ARG A 104 -9.76 -4.45 -18.20
N GLU A 105 -10.87 -3.72 -18.10
CA GLU A 105 -11.75 -3.40 -19.23
C GLU A 105 -11.02 -2.57 -20.29
N LEU A 106 -10.18 -1.62 -19.87
CA LEU A 106 -9.41 -0.75 -20.75
C LEU A 106 -8.16 -1.41 -21.35
N ASN A 107 -7.82 -2.64 -20.92
CA ASN A 107 -6.62 -3.39 -21.31
C ASN A 107 -5.31 -2.57 -21.23
N CYS A 108 -5.22 -1.69 -20.23
CA CYS A 108 -4.07 -0.82 -20.07
C CYS A 108 -2.85 -1.60 -19.58
N THR A 109 -1.69 -1.36 -20.21
CA THR A 109 -0.42 -1.96 -19.74
C THR A 109 0.19 -1.13 -18.61
N SER A 110 0.02 0.19 -18.69
CA SER A 110 0.31 1.15 -17.62
C SER A 110 -0.99 1.71 -17.07
N ALA A 111 -1.14 1.79 -15.75
CA ALA A 111 -2.28 2.45 -15.11
C ALA A 111 -2.44 3.90 -15.61
N TYR A 112 -1.33 4.57 -15.92
CA TYR A 112 -1.32 5.97 -16.35
C TYR A 112 -1.79 6.17 -17.80
N GLU A 113 -1.89 5.10 -18.60
CA GLU A 113 -2.51 5.15 -19.94
C GLU A 113 -3.98 5.61 -19.86
N TYR A 114 -4.68 5.27 -18.77
CA TYR A 114 -6.00 5.80 -18.48
C TYR A 114 -6.02 7.34 -18.46
N LEU A 115 -5.01 7.97 -17.84
CA LEU A 115 -4.97 9.43 -17.71
C LEU A 115 -4.78 10.12 -19.06
N GLU A 116 -4.09 9.48 -20.02
CA GLU A 116 -4.01 10.01 -21.39
C GLU A 116 -5.34 9.84 -22.14
N LYS A 117 -6.00 8.69 -22.00
CA LYS A 117 -7.34 8.48 -22.59
C LYS A 117 -8.38 9.46 -22.03
N ARG A 118 -8.28 9.80 -20.74
CA ARG A 118 -9.23 10.68 -20.05
C ARG A 118 -8.92 12.17 -20.22
N PHE A 119 -7.65 12.54 -20.18
CA PHE A 119 -7.21 13.93 -20.23
C PHE A 119 -6.31 14.13 -21.46
N ASP A 120 -5.00 14.09 -21.25
CA ASP A 120 -4.03 14.20 -22.31
C ASP A 120 -2.72 13.56 -21.87
N ARG A 121 -1.78 13.56 -22.81
CA ARG A 121 -0.46 13.01 -22.61
C ARG A 121 0.37 13.75 -21.54
N SER A 122 0.13 15.04 -21.32
CA SER A 122 0.85 15.82 -20.31
C SER A 122 0.53 15.30 -18.91
N VAL A 123 -0.75 15.04 -18.64
CA VAL A 123 -1.20 14.46 -17.35
C VAL A 123 -0.61 13.06 -17.16
N ARG A 124 -0.62 12.20 -18.19
CA ARG A 124 0.03 10.87 -18.14
C ARG A 124 1.51 10.99 -17.79
N MET A 125 2.27 11.83 -18.51
CA MET A 125 3.71 11.97 -18.29
C MET A 125 4.03 12.48 -16.88
N CYS A 126 3.28 13.44 -16.37
CA CYS A 126 3.45 13.96 -15.01
C CYS A 126 3.16 12.88 -13.94
N ALA A 127 2.08 12.12 -14.10
CA ALA A 127 1.75 11.03 -13.18
C ALA A 127 2.80 9.91 -13.22
N SER A 128 3.20 9.46 -14.41
CA SER A 128 4.25 8.45 -14.61
C SER A 128 5.59 8.89 -14.03
N PHE A 129 5.97 10.16 -14.18
CA PHE A 129 7.20 10.71 -13.60
C PHE A 129 7.12 10.77 -12.07
N ALA A 130 6.03 11.29 -11.51
CA ALA A 130 5.83 11.37 -10.06
C ALA A 130 5.85 9.97 -9.42
N PHE A 131 5.19 9.00 -10.04
CA PHE A 131 5.28 7.59 -9.64
C PHE A 131 6.70 7.06 -9.73
N SER A 132 7.40 7.34 -10.84
CA SER A 132 8.73 6.78 -11.05
C SER A 132 9.72 7.30 -10.02
N PHE A 133 9.66 8.60 -9.75
CA PHE A 133 10.45 9.26 -8.71
C PHE A 133 10.12 8.73 -7.32
N PHE A 134 8.83 8.60 -6.99
CA PHE A 134 8.36 8.00 -5.74
C PHE A 134 8.93 6.59 -5.53
N MET A 135 8.77 5.70 -6.52
CA MET A 135 9.20 4.32 -6.39
C MET A 135 10.72 4.17 -6.26
N LEU A 136 11.51 5.01 -6.92
CA LEU A 136 12.96 5.01 -6.78
C LEU A 136 13.40 5.33 -5.35
N ILE A 137 12.84 6.38 -4.75
CA ILE A 137 13.15 6.76 -3.36
C ILE A 137 12.61 5.71 -2.39
N TYR A 138 11.37 5.24 -2.58
CA TYR A 138 10.77 4.23 -1.72
C TYR A 138 11.59 2.94 -1.72
N MET A 139 12.00 2.43 -2.88
CA MET A 139 12.86 1.24 -2.94
C MET A 139 14.23 1.45 -2.28
N ALA A 140 14.82 2.65 -2.36
CA ALA A 140 16.07 2.96 -1.67
C ALA A 140 15.91 2.93 -0.14
N ILE A 141 14.80 3.48 0.38
CA ILE A 141 14.43 3.39 1.81
C ILE A 141 14.22 1.93 2.23
N VAL A 142 13.51 1.16 1.42
CA VAL A 142 13.26 -0.26 1.68
C VAL A 142 14.54 -1.09 1.65
N LEU A 143 15.51 -0.77 0.77
CA LEU A 143 16.80 -1.45 0.70
C LEU A 143 17.69 -1.16 1.92
N TYR A 144 17.53 0.00 2.56
CA TYR A 144 18.29 0.37 3.75
C TYR A 144 17.85 -0.40 5.02
N ALA A 145 16.56 -0.74 5.14
CA ALA A 145 16.00 -1.33 6.35
C ALA A 145 16.65 -2.68 6.79
N PRO A 146 16.90 -3.67 5.91
CA PRO A 146 17.61 -4.89 6.29
C PRO A 146 19.07 -4.65 6.67
N ALA A 147 19.69 -3.61 6.10
CA ALA A 147 21.07 -3.25 6.39
C ALA A 147 21.20 -2.72 7.83
N LEU A 148 20.18 -2.01 8.34
CA LEU A 148 20.07 -1.64 9.75
C LEU A 148 19.86 -2.84 10.67
N ALA A 149 19.03 -3.81 10.25
CA ALA A 149 18.84 -5.02 11.04
C ALA A 149 20.16 -5.80 11.20
N LEU A 150 20.97 -5.87 10.13
CA LEU A 150 22.31 -6.44 10.20
C LEU A 150 23.30 -5.58 11.00
N SER A 151 23.23 -4.26 10.95
CA SER A 151 24.19 -3.39 11.63
C SER A 151 24.08 -3.46 13.16
N GLN A 152 22.92 -3.83 13.72
CA GLN A 152 22.77 -4.06 15.16
C GLN A 152 23.61 -5.22 15.69
N SER A 153 23.90 -6.22 14.85
CA SER A 153 24.83 -7.30 15.21
C SER A 153 26.25 -6.78 15.49
N LYS A 154 26.64 -5.67 14.84
CA LYS A 154 27.92 -4.98 15.04
C LYS A 154 27.91 -4.06 16.26
N LEU A 155 26.81 -3.36 16.50
CA LEU A 155 26.69 -2.41 17.61
C LEU A 155 26.77 -3.13 18.97
N PHE A 156 26.18 -4.33 19.05
CA PHE A 156 26.30 -5.19 20.22
C PHE A 156 27.77 -5.56 20.51
N ILE A 157 28.57 -5.84 19.47
CA ILE A 157 30.00 -6.10 19.60
C ILE A 157 30.74 -4.85 20.13
N GLN A 158 30.45 -3.66 19.61
CA GLN A 158 31.10 -2.40 20.04
C GLN A 158 30.78 -2.03 21.50
N TYR A 159 29.53 -2.19 21.92
CA TYR A 159 29.11 -1.96 23.31
C TYR A 159 29.87 -2.86 24.29
N GLN A 160 30.11 -4.12 23.90
CA GLN A 160 30.83 -5.08 24.74
C GLN A 160 32.36 -4.92 24.66
N ILE A 161 32.92 -4.47 23.53
CA ILE A 161 34.35 -4.10 23.43
C ILE A 161 34.68 -2.99 24.43
N ARG A 162 33.78 -2.01 24.62
CA ARG A 162 33.93 -0.97 25.65
C ARG A 162 33.87 -1.53 27.09
N LYS A 163 33.32 -2.74 27.29
CA LYS A 163 33.31 -3.48 28.57
C LYS A 163 34.54 -4.36 28.80
N GLY A 164 35.54 -4.35 27.92
CA GLY A 164 36.84 -4.97 28.17
C GLY A 164 36.91 -6.49 28.00
N GLN A 165 36.02 -7.12 27.23
CA GLN A 165 36.11 -8.54 26.90
C GLN A 165 36.35 -8.80 25.40
N ILE A 166 37.58 -9.26 25.12
CA ILE A 166 38.09 -10.02 23.97
C ILE A 166 37.85 -9.43 22.56
N ALA A 167 38.95 -9.01 21.95
CA ALA A 167 39.11 -8.92 20.50
C ALA A 167 39.21 -10.33 19.90
N THR A 168 38.31 -10.72 19.01
CA THR A 168 38.51 -11.90 18.15
C THR A 168 38.14 -11.58 16.72
N LEU A 169 38.96 -12.10 15.81
CA LEU A 169 39.01 -11.92 14.35
C LEU A 169 37.75 -12.36 13.55
N LEU A 170 36.61 -12.54 14.21
CA LEU A 170 35.29 -12.78 13.60
C LEU A 170 34.33 -11.59 13.86
N ALA A 171 34.89 -10.39 14.05
CA ALA A 171 34.17 -9.12 14.13
C ALA A 171 33.59 -8.66 12.79
N THR A 172 33.14 -9.58 11.93
CA THR A 172 32.47 -9.27 10.67
C THR A 172 31.02 -8.90 10.93
N GLY A 173 30.81 -7.77 11.60
CA GLY A 173 29.69 -6.93 11.24
C GLY A 173 29.89 -6.56 9.78
N LEU A 174 29.19 -7.24 8.87
CA LEU A 174 29.18 -6.89 7.45
C LEU A 174 29.02 -5.38 7.37
N ASN A 175 29.96 -4.71 6.68
CA ASN A 175 29.82 -3.30 6.41
C ASN A 175 28.42 -3.10 5.83
N ILE A 176 27.64 -2.18 6.41
CA ILE A 176 26.25 -1.93 6.02
C ILE A 176 26.12 -1.80 4.49
N TRP A 177 27.16 -1.23 3.85
CA TRP A 177 27.29 -1.07 2.41
C TRP A 177 27.54 -2.40 1.66
N ILE A 178 28.31 -3.34 2.22
CA ILE A 178 28.46 -4.68 1.64
C ILE A 178 27.11 -5.39 1.65
N SER A 179 26.32 -5.28 2.73
CA SER A 179 24.98 -5.85 2.77
C SER A 179 24.05 -5.21 1.74
N VAL A 180 23.99 -3.88 1.68
CA VAL A 180 23.19 -3.13 0.69
C VAL A 180 23.54 -3.55 -0.73
N VAL A 181 24.83 -3.56 -1.09
CA VAL A 181 25.29 -3.96 -2.43
C VAL A 181 24.98 -5.42 -2.71
N SER A 182 25.26 -6.33 -1.78
CA SER A 182 25.02 -7.76 -1.99
C SER A 182 23.53 -8.06 -2.23
N ILE A 183 22.65 -7.48 -1.40
CA ILE A 183 21.19 -7.62 -1.53
C ILE A 183 20.71 -6.98 -2.83
N GLY A 184 21.15 -5.75 -3.10
CA GLY A 184 20.75 -5.00 -4.28
C GLY A 184 21.13 -5.72 -5.57
N VAL A 185 22.34 -6.28 -5.65
CA VAL A 185 22.82 -7.05 -6.80
C VAL A 185 22.00 -8.33 -6.98
N ILE A 186 21.81 -9.14 -5.92
CA ILE A 186 21.03 -10.38 -6.00
C ILE A 186 19.58 -10.08 -6.40
N CYS A 187 18.98 -9.05 -5.80
CA CYS A 187 17.61 -8.64 -6.09
C CYS A 187 17.44 -8.19 -7.54
N THR A 188 18.35 -7.33 -8.01
CA THR A 188 18.35 -6.82 -9.37
C THR A 188 18.55 -7.96 -10.37
N PHE A 189 19.43 -8.91 -10.07
CA PHE A 189 19.70 -10.06 -10.92
C PHE A 189 18.46 -10.93 -11.14
N TYR A 190 17.84 -11.45 -10.08
CA TYR A 190 16.71 -12.37 -10.26
C TYR A 190 15.47 -11.68 -10.85
N SER A 191 15.27 -10.40 -10.54
CA SER A 191 14.15 -9.60 -11.06
C SER A 191 14.32 -9.30 -12.54
N SER A 192 15.53 -8.86 -12.94
CA SER A 192 15.83 -8.57 -14.35
C SER A 192 15.84 -9.82 -15.22
N VAL A 193 16.33 -10.95 -14.72
CA VAL A 193 16.41 -12.19 -15.51
C VAL A 193 15.06 -12.90 -15.63
N GLY A 194 14.31 -13.01 -14.53
CA GLY A 194 13.13 -13.87 -14.44
C GLY A 194 11.80 -13.25 -14.85
N GLY A 195 11.69 -11.92 -14.90
CA GLY A 195 10.45 -11.22 -15.23
C GLY A 195 9.31 -11.46 -14.22
N MET A 196 8.10 -11.00 -14.56
CA MET A 196 6.96 -10.98 -13.63
C MET A 196 6.59 -12.36 -13.06
N LYS A 197 6.70 -13.45 -13.86
CA LYS A 197 6.45 -14.82 -13.37
C LYS A 197 7.40 -15.22 -12.24
N ALA A 198 8.69 -14.93 -12.41
CA ALA A 198 9.68 -15.23 -11.38
C ALA A 198 9.43 -14.40 -10.13
N VAL A 199 9.19 -13.09 -10.29
CA VAL A 199 8.90 -12.17 -9.19
C VAL A 199 7.74 -12.68 -8.34
N ILE A 200 6.63 -13.10 -8.96
CA ILE A 200 5.48 -13.63 -8.20
C ILE A 200 5.83 -14.92 -7.45
N TRP A 201 6.62 -15.83 -8.03
CA TRP A 201 6.99 -17.07 -7.33
C TRP A 201 8.03 -16.86 -6.23
N THR A 202 8.96 -15.91 -6.40
CA THR A 202 9.87 -15.51 -5.32
C THR A 202 9.11 -14.85 -4.18
N ASP A 203 8.07 -14.07 -4.48
CA ASP A 203 7.20 -13.46 -3.48
C ASP A 203 6.43 -14.50 -2.65
N VAL A 204 5.97 -15.59 -3.27
CA VAL A 204 5.31 -16.69 -2.55
C VAL A 204 6.24 -17.31 -1.51
N LEU A 205 7.50 -17.59 -1.90
CA LEU A 205 8.51 -18.09 -0.98
C LEU A 205 8.75 -17.10 0.16
N GLN A 206 8.90 -15.81 -0.18
CA GLN A 206 9.15 -14.73 0.77
C GLN A 206 7.97 -14.53 1.74
N ALA A 207 6.73 -14.70 1.30
CA ALA A 207 5.54 -14.63 2.16
C ALA A 207 5.58 -15.68 3.28
N VAL A 208 5.98 -16.91 2.96
CA VAL A 208 6.12 -17.99 3.93
C VAL A 208 7.21 -17.65 4.95
N VAL A 209 8.37 -17.17 4.47
CA VAL A 209 9.51 -16.81 5.33
C VAL A 209 9.16 -15.65 6.27
N ILE A 210 8.42 -14.65 5.78
CA ILE A 210 7.92 -13.54 6.61
C ILE A 210 7.02 -14.07 7.74
N LEU A 211 6.03 -14.92 7.40
CA LEU A 211 5.12 -15.46 8.40
C LEU A 211 5.84 -16.28 9.47
N VAL A 212 6.76 -17.16 9.05
CA VAL A 212 7.56 -17.99 9.97
C VAL A 212 8.44 -17.12 10.88
N GLY A 213 9.09 -16.08 10.34
CA GLY A 213 9.93 -15.19 11.14
C GLY A 213 9.17 -14.36 12.16
N LEU A 214 7.99 -13.85 11.79
CA LEU A 214 7.12 -13.14 12.73
C LEU A 214 6.62 -14.05 13.85
N LEU A 215 6.15 -15.27 13.51
CA LEU A 215 5.69 -16.24 14.51
C LEU A 215 6.81 -16.66 15.46
N ALA A 216 8.01 -16.91 14.94
CA ALA A 216 9.17 -17.26 15.76
C ALA A 216 9.51 -16.15 16.78
N ALA A 217 9.50 -14.89 16.35
CA ALA A 217 9.73 -13.75 17.23
C ALA A 217 8.65 -13.59 18.31
N ILE A 218 7.37 -13.78 17.95
CA ILE A 218 6.24 -13.69 18.88
C ILE A 218 6.31 -14.78 19.94
N ILE A 219 6.50 -16.04 19.52
CA ILE A 219 6.55 -17.20 20.41
C ILE A 219 7.70 -17.03 21.41
N GLN A 220 8.90 -16.73 20.91
CA GLN A 220 10.06 -16.56 21.77
C GLN A 220 9.91 -15.35 22.70
N GLY A 221 9.37 -14.23 22.19
CA GLY A 221 9.19 -13.03 22.99
C GLY A 221 8.21 -13.21 24.15
N PHE A 222 7.09 -13.92 23.95
CA PHE A 222 6.20 -14.25 25.05
C PHE A 222 6.84 -15.18 26.07
N ILE A 223 7.63 -16.16 25.65
CA ILE A 223 8.35 -17.06 26.57
C ILE A 223 9.30 -16.24 27.46
N SER A 224 10.07 -15.32 26.87
CA SER A 224 11.05 -14.51 27.60
C SER A 224 10.45 -13.54 28.62
N ILE A 225 9.20 -13.10 28.43
CA ILE A 225 8.50 -12.22 29.38
C ILE A 225 7.81 -13.02 30.51
N GLY A 226 7.66 -14.34 30.37
CA GLY A 226 6.90 -15.18 31.31
C GLY A 226 5.45 -15.43 30.90
N GLY A 227 5.13 -15.26 29.61
CA GLY A 227 3.87 -15.63 28.98
C GLY A 227 3.02 -14.45 28.49
N VAL A 228 1.99 -14.76 27.70
CA VAL A 228 1.11 -13.78 27.05
C VAL A 228 0.44 -12.85 28.06
N ARG A 229 -0.08 -13.40 29.17
CA ARG A 229 -0.79 -12.60 30.18
C ARG A 229 0.10 -11.58 30.87
N ALA A 230 1.35 -11.93 31.15
CA ALA A 230 2.34 -11.02 31.72
C ALA A 230 2.64 -9.88 30.74
N ALA A 231 2.96 -10.21 29.48
CA ALA A 231 3.24 -9.22 28.44
C ALA A 231 2.07 -8.23 28.24
N MET A 232 0.84 -8.74 28.12
CA MET A 232 -0.34 -7.90 27.92
C MET A 232 -0.64 -7.04 29.15
N SER A 233 -0.42 -7.55 30.37
CA SER A 233 -0.61 -6.76 31.59
C SER A 233 0.40 -5.61 31.69
N ILE A 234 1.67 -5.85 31.35
CA ILE A 234 2.71 -4.81 31.35
C ILE A 234 2.39 -3.76 30.28
N ALA A 235 2.04 -4.19 29.06
CA ALA A 235 1.69 -3.28 27.97
C ALA A 235 0.44 -2.43 28.28
N SER A 236 -0.57 -3.01 28.93
CA SER A 236 -1.76 -2.29 29.39
C SER A 236 -1.41 -1.25 30.47
N LYS A 237 -0.61 -1.62 31.48
CA LYS A 237 -0.15 -0.67 32.52
C LYS A 237 0.68 0.47 31.94
N GLY A 238 1.44 0.19 30.88
CA GLY A 238 2.17 1.19 30.12
C GLY A 238 1.31 2.06 29.20
N GLY A 239 0.01 1.81 29.08
CA GLY A 239 -0.86 2.55 28.16
C GLY A 239 -0.60 2.26 26.67
N ARG A 240 0.03 1.13 26.32
CA ARG A 240 0.29 0.77 24.91
C ARG A 240 -0.92 0.20 24.22
N ILE A 241 -1.87 -0.35 24.98
CA ILE A 241 -3.13 -0.88 24.46
C ILE A 241 -4.17 0.23 24.52
N GLU A 242 -4.31 0.94 23.42
CA GLU A 242 -5.25 2.03 23.24
C GLU A 242 -5.92 1.94 21.86
N PHE A 243 -7.25 2.00 21.84
CA PHE A 243 -8.07 1.98 20.62
C PHE A 243 -9.15 3.08 20.61
N ASN A 244 -9.13 4.00 21.59
CA ASN A 244 -10.23 4.90 21.91
C ASN A 244 -9.95 6.38 21.55
N SER A 245 -8.90 6.68 20.80
CA SER A 245 -8.62 8.05 20.35
C SER A 245 -9.53 8.43 19.17
N VAL A 246 -10.67 9.08 19.47
CA VAL A 246 -11.70 9.47 18.49
C VAL A 246 -11.69 10.98 18.18
N SER A 247 -10.59 11.68 18.47
CA SER A 247 -10.48 13.14 18.22
C SER A 247 -10.62 13.48 16.73
N LEU A 248 -11.31 14.59 16.46
CA LEU A 248 -11.43 15.18 15.11
C LEU A 248 -10.30 16.18 14.80
N ASP A 249 -9.41 16.46 15.75
CA ASP A 249 -8.26 17.34 15.52
C ASP A 249 -7.28 16.67 14.54
N PRO A 250 -7.06 17.23 13.33
CA PRO A 250 -6.20 16.63 12.31
C PRO A 250 -4.72 16.68 12.68
N ARG A 251 -4.34 17.38 13.77
CA ARG A 251 -2.96 17.50 14.26
C ARG A 251 -2.56 16.31 15.15
N VAL A 252 -3.52 15.61 15.72
CA VAL A 252 -3.24 14.41 16.53
C VAL A 252 -2.66 13.33 15.63
N ARG A 253 -1.55 12.70 16.05
CA ARG A 253 -0.81 11.75 15.22
C ARG A 253 -1.71 10.65 14.68
N HIS A 254 -2.44 9.98 15.56
CA HIS A 254 -3.35 8.89 15.23
C HIS A 254 -4.68 9.02 15.97
N THR A 255 -5.75 9.09 15.19
CA THR A 255 -7.13 8.95 15.65
C THR A 255 -7.82 7.88 14.81
N VAL A 256 -8.96 7.38 15.29
CA VAL A 256 -9.80 6.45 14.51
C VAL A 256 -10.10 7.06 13.13
N TRP A 257 -10.36 8.36 13.04
CA TRP A 257 -10.64 9.06 11.79
C TRP A 257 -9.42 9.19 10.89
N SER A 258 -8.27 9.59 11.44
CA SER A 258 -7.05 9.75 10.63
C SER A 258 -6.63 8.42 10.03
N LEU A 259 -6.78 7.33 10.76
CA LEU A 259 -6.40 5.99 10.30
C LEU A 259 -7.44 5.40 9.35
N LEU A 260 -8.74 5.50 9.66
CA LEU A 260 -9.78 4.98 8.77
C LEU A 260 -9.90 5.78 7.47
N ILE A 261 -9.89 7.12 7.52
CA ILE A 261 -10.01 7.95 6.32
C ILE A 261 -8.64 8.10 5.65
N GLY A 262 -7.68 8.70 6.35
CA GLY A 262 -6.34 8.95 5.83
C GLY A 262 -5.61 7.67 5.46
N GLY A 263 -5.64 6.67 6.33
CA GLY A 263 -5.08 5.35 6.05
C GLY A 263 -5.79 4.62 4.90
N SER A 264 -7.10 4.81 4.68
CA SER A 264 -7.79 4.21 3.52
C SER A 264 -7.40 4.89 2.22
N PHE A 265 -7.25 6.21 2.21
CA PHE A 265 -6.73 6.95 1.06
C PHE A 265 -5.30 6.52 0.72
N ASN A 266 -4.43 6.38 1.73
CA ASN A 266 -3.06 5.90 1.53
C ASN A 266 -3.04 4.46 0.97
N ALA A 267 -3.82 3.57 1.58
CA ALA A 267 -3.95 2.20 1.11
C ALA A 267 -4.55 2.10 -0.29
N LEU A 268 -5.51 2.97 -0.62
CA LEU A 268 -6.12 3.04 -1.95
C LEU A 268 -5.16 3.61 -2.99
N SER A 269 -4.28 4.55 -2.64
CA SER A 269 -3.22 4.99 -3.56
C SER A 269 -2.30 3.82 -3.92
N THR A 270 -2.04 2.94 -2.96
CA THR A 270 -1.21 1.74 -3.11
C THR A 270 -1.91 0.66 -3.93
N TYR A 271 -3.07 0.17 -3.51
CA TYR A 271 -3.75 -0.93 -4.20
C TYR A 271 -4.55 -0.48 -5.43
N GLY A 272 -5.08 0.74 -5.43
CA GLY A 272 -5.95 1.23 -6.51
C GLY A 272 -5.17 1.70 -7.74
N PHE A 273 -4.10 2.46 -7.54
CA PHE A 273 -3.50 3.27 -8.62
C PHE A 273 -1.99 3.11 -8.79
N ASN A 274 -1.32 2.39 -7.89
CA ASN A 274 0.11 2.14 -8.03
C ASN A 274 0.36 1.08 -9.11
N GLN A 275 1.26 1.38 -10.05
CA GLN A 275 1.55 0.46 -11.15
C GLN A 275 2.04 -0.92 -10.69
N THR A 276 2.82 -1.02 -9.61
CA THR A 276 3.27 -2.33 -9.07
C THR A 276 2.12 -3.25 -8.71
N GLN A 277 1.02 -2.66 -8.30
CA GLN A 277 -0.18 -3.31 -7.87
C GLN A 277 -1.10 -3.60 -9.07
N VAL A 278 -1.42 -2.58 -9.87
CA VAL A 278 -2.24 -2.72 -11.09
C VAL A 278 -1.70 -3.83 -12.00
N GLN A 279 -0.38 -3.87 -12.20
CA GLN A 279 0.27 -4.87 -13.06
C GLN A 279 0.01 -6.31 -12.61
N ARG A 280 -0.04 -6.58 -11.30
CA ARG A 280 -0.27 -7.94 -10.75
C ARG A 280 -1.69 -8.44 -11.00
N TYR A 281 -2.67 -7.55 -10.97
CA TYR A 281 -4.06 -7.92 -11.25
C TYR A 281 -4.24 -8.27 -12.72
N MET A 282 -3.48 -7.63 -13.60
CA MET A 282 -3.44 -7.92 -15.04
C MET A 282 -2.77 -9.28 -15.34
N CYS A 283 -1.97 -9.82 -14.41
CA CYS A 283 -1.35 -11.15 -14.55
C CYS A 283 -2.30 -12.32 -14.35
N VAL A 284 -3.51 -12.08 -13.86
CA VAL A 284 -4.54 -13.13 -13.67
C VAL A 284 -5.48 -13.13 -14.87
N ARG A 285 -5.78 -14.31 -15.41
CA ARG A 285 -6.62 -14.43 -16.62
C ARG A 285 -8.03 -13.84 -16.49
N THR A 286 -8.68 -14.02 -15.34
CA THR A 286 -10.08 -13.62 -15.15
C THR A 286 -10.22 -12.49 -14.13
N THR A 287 -11.18 -11.59 -14.36
CA THR A 287 -11.52 -10.51 -13.42
C THR A 287 -11.97 -11.07 -12.07
N ARG A 288 -12.73 -12.17 -12.06
CA ARG A 288 -13.13 -12.87 -10.83
C ARG A 288 -11.91 -13.36 -10.03
N GLY A 289 -10.92 -13.94 -10.72
CA GLY A 289 -9.67 -14.37 -10.07
C GLY A 289 -8.87 -13.20 -9.49
N ALA A 290 -8.80 -12.07 -10.19
CA ALA A 290 -8.16 -10.87 -9.67
C ALA A 290 -8.89 -10.29 -8.43
N LYS A 291 -10.24 -10.31 -8.41
CA LYS A 291 -11.02 -9.94 -7.21
C LYS A 291 -10.70 -10.85 -6.04
N GLN A 292 -10.69 -12.17 -6.26
CA GLN A 292 -10.33 -13.14 -5.23
C GLN A 292 -8.91 -12.90 -4.70
N ALA A 293 -7.95 -12.60 -5.58
CA ALA A 293 -6.57 -12.32 -5.18
C ALA A 293 -6.47 -11.08 -4.27
N LEU A 294 -7.22 -10.02 -4.57
CA LEU A 294 -7.28 -8.81 -3.74
C LEU A 294 -7.90 -9.07 -2.35
N PHE A 295 -8.96 -9.89 -2.26
CA PHE A 295 -9.55 -10.25 -0.98
C PHE A 295 -8.66 -11.15 -0.13
N ILE A 296 -7.98 -12.13 -0.74
CA ILE A 296 -6.99 -12.97 -0.04
C ILE A 296 -5.83 -12.09 0.45
N ASN A 297 -5.37 -11.14 -0.37
CA ASN A 297 -4.38 -10.14 0.05
C ASN A 297 -4.86 -9.33 1.26
N ALA A 298 -6.09 -8.80 1.24
CA ALA A 298 -6.62 -7.98 2.33
C ALA A 298 -6.61 -8.73 3.67
N PHE A 299 -7.00 -10.01 3.64
CA PHE A 299 -6.97 -10.89 4.80
C PHE A 299 -5.54 -11.17 5.28
N GLY A 300 -4.65 -11.58 4.36
CA GLY A 300 -3.26 -11.90 4.71
C GLY A 300 -2.47 -10.68 5.22
N ALA A 301 -2.65 -9.51 4.62
CA ALA A 301 -2.01 -8.27 5.04
C ALA A 301 -2.52 -7.82 6.43
N THR A 302 -3.80 -8.04 6.71
CA THR A 302 -4.38 -7.84 8.06
C THR A 302 -3.71 -8.74 9.10
N ILE A 303 -3.49 -10.02 8.80
CA ILE A 303 -2.78 -10.92 9.72
C ILE A 303 -1.37 -10.39 10.01
N ILE A 304 -0.61 -10.04 8.97
CA ILE A 304 0.79 -9.63 9.13
C ILE A 304 0.94 -8.31 9.92
N ILE A 305 0.04 -7.33 9.71
CA ILE A 305 0.10 -6.07 10.47
C ILE A 305 -0.24 -6.29 11.95
N TRP A 306 -1.20 -7.16 12.26
CA TRP A 306 -1.52 -7.53 13.65
C TRP A 306 -0.40 -8.31 14.31
N LEU A 307 0.23 -9.26 13.63
CA LEU A 307 1.40 -9.98 14.14
C LEU A 307 2.56 -9.00 14.43
N SER A 308 2.84 -8.09 13.51
CA SER A 308 3.83 -7.02 13.72
C SER A 308 3.46 -6.10 14.90
N GLY A 309 2.18 -5.80 15.09
CA GLY A 309 1.68 -5.06 16.24
C GLY A 309 1.90 -5.75 17.58
N ILE A 310 1.64 -7.06 17.63
CA ILE A 310 1.89 -7.90 18.82
C ILE A 310 3.37 -7.88 19.17
N ILE A 311 4.26 -7.94 18.18
CA ILE A 311 5.70 -7.79 18.42
C ILE A 311 5.99 -6.44 19.08
N GLY A 312 5.39 -5.33 18.64
CA GLY A 312 5.57 -4.03 19.30
C GLY A 312 5.16 -4.03 20.78
N LEU A 313 4.07 -4.72 21.12
CA LEU A 313 3.64 -4.90 22.52
C LEU A 313 4.65 -5.75 23.32
N ILE A 314 5.17 -6.82 22.72
CA ILE A 314 6.22 -7.67 23.31
C ILE A 314 7.48 -6.86 23.57
N LEU A 315 7.93 -6.06 22.59
CA LEU A 315 9.11 -5.21 22.73
C LEU A 315 8.94 -4.24 23.90
N TYR A 316 7.76 -3.62 24.03
CA TYR A 316 7.49 -2.72 25.14
C TYR A 316 7.47 -3.45 26.48
N ALA A 317 6.80 -4.60 26.54
CA ALA A 317 6.71 -5.37 27.78
C ALA A 317 8.08 -5.89 28.23
N TYR A 318 8.97 -6.27 27.31
CA TYR A 318 10.32 -6.70 27.62
C TYR A 318 11.21 -5.53 28.10
N TYR A 319 11.11 -4.36 27.47
CA TYR A 319 11.91 -3.17 27.81
C TYR A 319 11.22 -2.16 28.74
N ALA A 320 10.15 -2.56 29.43
CA ALA A 320 9.31 -1.64 30.20
C ALA A 320 10.08 -0.88 31.28
N GLU A 321 11.13 -1.48 31.85
CA GLU A 321 11.95 -0.89 32.92
C GLU A 321 13.28 -0.29 32.43
N CYS A 322 13.75 -0.71 31.25
CA CYS A 322 14.96 -0.20 30.63
C CYS A 322 14.79 -0.09 29.12
N ASP A 323 14.38 1.10 28.67
CA ASP A 323 14.21 1.44 27.27
C ASP A 323 15.58 1.61 26.57
N PRO A 324 15.92 0.75 25.58
CA PRO A 324 17.22 0.81 24.90
C PRO A 324 17.40 2.07 24.06
N PHE A 325 16.32 2.71 23.62
CA PHE A 325 16.40 3.93 22.81
C PHE A 325 16.82 5.15 23.64
N THR A 326 16.17 5.39 24.77
CA THR A 326 16.50 6.47 25.70
C THR A 326 17.85 6.20 26.38
N ALA A 327 18.15 4.93 26.68
CA ALA A 327 19.44 4.51 27.21
C ALA A 327 20.61 4.60 26.20
N LYS A 328 20.34 4.96 24.93
CA LYS A 328 21.31 5.07 23.83
C LYS A 328 22.01 3.76 23.48
N TYR A 329 21.38 2.62 23.75
CA TYR A 329 21.82 1.32 23.23
C TYR A 329 21.46 1.17 21.74
N VAL A 330 20.39 1.82 21.29
CA VAL A 330 20.07 1.98 19.87
C VAL A 330 20.04 3.46 19.49
N THR A 331 20.42 3.78 18.26
CA THR A 331 20.46 5.17 17.77
C THR A 331 19.19 5.60 17.06
N ASP A 332 18.54 4.65 16.39
CA ASP A 332 17.26 4.84 15.73
C ASP A 332 16.22 3.92 16.38
N ILE A 333 14.97 4.35 16.44
CA ILE A 333 13.89 3.55 17.00
C ILE A 333 13.58 2.34 16.13
N ASP A 334 13.75 2.44 14.82
CA ASP A 334 13.51 1.33 13.89
C ASP A 334 14.50 0.17 14.09
N GLN A 335 15.53 0.35 14.94
CA GLN A 335 16.51 -0.66 15.34
C GLN A 335 16.10 -1.48 16.57
N ILE A 336 15.03 -1.10 17.29
CA ILE A 336 14.66 -1.75 18.55
C ILE A 336 14.27 -3.22 18.36
N PHE A 337 13.58 -3.54 17.27
CA PHE A 337 13.20 -4.92 17.00
C PHE A 337 14.41 -5.79 16.62
N PRO A 338 15.31 -5.38 15.70
CA PRO A 338 16.56 -6.11 15.47
C PRO A 338 17.42 -6.25 16.72
N TYR A 339 17.47 -5.22 17.58
CA TYR A 339 18.19 -5.27 18.85
C TYR A 339 17.63 -6.37 19.77
N PHE A 340 16.30 -6.40 19.94
CA PHE A 340 15.61 -7.45 20.70
C PHE A 340 15.90 -8.85 20.17
N VAL A 341 15.90 -9.04 18.85
CA VAL A 341 16.21 -10.35 18.26
C VAL A 341 17.64 -10.79 18.62
N MET A 342 18.61 -9.89 18.55
CA MET A 342 19.98 -10.21 18.92
C MET A 342 20.12 -10.47 20.43
N GLU A 343 19.34 -9.81 21.27
CA GLU A 343 19.39 -10.01 22.72
C GLU A 343 18.71 -11.32 23.15
N VAL A 344 17.52 -11.60 22.62
CA VAL A 344 16.62 -12.65 23.13
C VAL A 344 16.67 -13.92 22.30
N LEU A 345 16.79 -13.82 20.98
CA LEU A 345 16.71 -14.99 20.08
C LEU A 345 18.09 -15.63 19.82
N SER A 346 19.18 -14.91 20.06
CA SER A 346 20.56 -15.38 19.81
C SER A 346 20.98 -16.59 20.63
N GLY A 347 20.33 -16.87 21.76
CA GLY A 347 20.54 -18.09 22.53
C GLY A 347 20.15 -19.36 21.78
N ILE A 348 19.29 -19.26 20.76
CA ILE A 348 18.81 -20.37 19.95
C ILE A 348 19.35 -20.23 18.52
N LYS A 349 20.30 -21.08 18.16
CA LYS A 349 20.93 -21.08 16.83
C LYS A 349 19.87 -21.18 15.72
N GLY A 350 19.93 -20.27 14.75
CA GLY A 350 19.02 -20.23 13.61
C GLY A 350 17.88 -19.21 13.72
N LEU A 351 17.39 -18.88 14.93
CA LEU A 351 16.28 -17.92 15.08
C LEU A 351 16.65 -16.50 14.61
N PRO A 352 17.83 -15.95 14.93
CA PRO A 352 18.27 -14.68 14.34
C PRO A 352 18.37 -14.74 12.81
N GLY A 353 18.83 -15.86 12.25
CA GLY A 353 18.88 -16.09 10.80
C GLY A 353 17.50 -16.09 10.15
N ILE A 354 16.51 -16.74 10.76
CA ILE A 354 15.12 -16.71 10.29
C ILE A 354 14.56 -15.27 10.32
N PHE A 355 14.83 -14.53 11.39
CA PHE A 355 14.42 -13.12 11.48
C PHE A 355 15.06 -12.27 10.37
N LEU A 356 16.38 -12.40 10.16
CA LEU A 356 17.07 -11.71 9.08
C LEU A 356 16.47 -12.10 7.72
N ALA A 357 16.23 -13.38 7.48
CA ALA A 357 15.57 -13.85 6.27
C ALA A 357 14.16 -13.24 6.09
N CYS A 358 13.39 -13.09 7.17
CA CYS A 358 12.09 -12.42 7.18
C CYS A 358 12.19 -10.94 6.77
N VAL A 359 13.06 -10.16 7.40
CA VAL A 359 13.25 -8.74 7.07
C VAL A 359 13.73 -8.57 5.63
N PHE A 360 14.69 -9.40 5.19
CA PHE A 360 15.20 -9.38 3.83
C PHE A 360 14.11 -9.73 2.80
N SER A 361 13.27 -10.72 3.10
CA SER A 361 12.14 -11.11 2.24
C SER A 361 11.18 -9.96 1.97
N GLY A 362 10.90 -9.13 2.99
CA GLY A 362 10.07 -7.93 2.82
C GLY A 362 10.71 -6.90 1.88
N SER A 363 12.03 -6.69 1.96
CA SER A 363 12.71 -5.76 1.04
C SER A 363 12.83 -6.30 -0.38
N LEU A 364 13.17 -7.58 -0.53
CA LEU A 364 13.37 -8.23 -1.83
C LEU A 364 12.09 -8.23 -2.66
N SER A 365 10.94 -8.59 -2.08
CA SER A 365 9.63 -8.53 -2.76
C SER A 365 9.29 -7.12 -3.22
N THR A 366 9.53 -6.12 -2.38
CA THR A 366 9.22 -4.71 -2.72
C THR A 366 10.11 -4.18 -3.85
N ILE A 367 11.41 -4.43 -3.77
CA ILE A 367 12.38 -3.94 -4.77
C ILE A 367 12.17 -4.65 -6.11
N SER A 368 11.99 -5.97 -6.12
CA SER A 368 11.73 -6.72 -7.35
C SER A 368 10.45 -6.27 -8.06
N SER A 369 9.38 -6.06 -7.29
CA SER A 369 8.12 -5.48 -7.78
C SER A 369 8.34 -4.11 -8.41
N GLY A 370 9.01 -3.21 -7.67
CA GLY A 370 9.24 -1.84 -8.09
C GLY A 370 10.11 -1.73 -9.34
N LEU A 371 11.19 -2.51 -9.44
CA LEU A 371 12.05 -2.55 -10.62
C LEU A 371 11.29 -3.00 -11.87
N ASN A 372 10.50 -4.07 -11.76
CA ASN A 372 9.72 -4.59 -12.88
C ASN A 372 8.65 -3.58 -13.36
N SER A 373 7.97 -2.91 -12.43
CA SER A 373 6.94 -1.93 -12.78
C SER A 373 7.51 -0.61 -13.29
N LEU A 374 8.64 -0.14 -12.76
CA LEU A 374 9.35 1.01 -13.32
C LEU A 374 9.84 0.74 -14.73
N ALA A 375 10.39 -0.45 -15.00
CA ALA A 375 10.78 -0.84 -16.34
C ALA A 375 9.55 -0.81 -17.29
N ALA A 376 8.39 -1.30 -16.84
CA ALA A 376 7.14 -1.22 -17.60
C ALA A 376 6.73 0.23 -17.89
N VAL A 377 6.74 1.12 -16.88
CA VAL A 377 6.39 2.55 -17.02
C VAL A 377 7.34 3.28 -17.95
N ILE A 378 8.64 3.06 -17.81
CA ILE A 378 9.64 3.70 -18.69
C ILE A 378 9.44 3.27 -20.14
N ILE A 379 9.11 2.01 -20.40
CA ILE A 379 8.88 1.54 -21.77
C ILE A 379 7.55 2.06 -22.32
N GLU A 380 6.46 1.92 -21.59
CA GLU A 380 5.11 2.23 -22.08
C GLU A 380 4.81 3.73 -22.07
N ASP A 381 5.23 4.46 -21.04
CA ASP A 381 4.89 5.86 -20.86
C ASP A 381 6.00 6.78 -21.38
N VAL A 382 7.27 6.47 -21.09
CA VAL A 382 8.39 7.35 -21.46
C VAL A 382 8.86 7.06 -22.88
N TYR A 383 9.25 5.82 -23.20
CA TYR A 383 9.80 5.47 -24.51
C TYR A 383 8.74 5.53 -25.61
N LYS A 384 7.67 4.73 -25.50
CA LYS A 384 6.59 4.70 -26.51
C LYS A 384 5.88 6.03 -26.59
N GLY A 385 5.63 6.68 -25.44
CA GLY A 385 5.17 8.05 -25.39
C GLY A 385 6.10 8.95 -26.20
N LEU A 386 7.28 9.30 -25.67
CA LEU A 386 8.17 10.32 -26.26
C LEU A 386 8.56 10.04 -27.72
N MET A 387 8.86 8.78 -28.06
CA MET A 387 9.36 8.44 -29.40
C MET A 387 8.27 8.08 -30.41
N GLY A 388 7.02 7.85 -29.97
CA GLY A 388 5.91 7.43 -30.85
C GLY A 388 6.15 6.09 -31.56
N LYS A 389 7.10 5.29 -31.08
CA LYS A 389 7.52 4.02 -31.70
C LYS A 389 7.33 2.87 -30.73
N THR A 390 6.70 1.80 -31.21
CA THR A 390 6.62 0.54 -30.48
C THR A 390 7.87 -0.30 -30.76
N LEU A 391 8.50 -0.79 -29.70
CA LEU A 391 9.57 -1.78 -29.81
C LEU A 391 8.98 -3.12 -30.29
N THR A 392 9.78 -3.91 -31.01
CA THR A 392 9.45 -5.31 -31.24
C THR A 392 9.48 -6.07 -29.92
N ASP A 393 8.68 -7.13 -29.79
CA ASP A 393 8.55 -7.90 -28.53
C ASP A 393 9.90 -8.34 -27.94
N GLU A 394 10.83 -8.80 -28.78
CA GLU A 394 12.17 -9.21 -28.37
C GLU A 394 13.01 -8.02 -27.85
N ARG A 395 12.97 -6.87 -28.54
CA ARG A 395 13.69 -5.66 -28.13
C ARG A 395 13.08 -5.04 -26.88
N GLN A 396 11.77 -5.13 -26.71
CA GLN A 396 11.07 -4.67 -25.51
C GLN A 396 11.42 -5.54 -24.30
N GLY A 397 11.52 -6.87 -24.48
CA GLY A 397 12.04 -7.77 -23.45
C GLY A 397 13.46 -7.41 -23.04
N LEU A 398 14.37 -7.24 -23.99
CA LEU A 398 15.76 -6.83 -23.71
C LEU A 398 15.84 -5.46 -23.02
N ALA A 399 15.08 -4.47 -23.50
CA ALA A 399 15.02 -3.14 -22.89
C ALA A 399 14.54 -3.20 -21.44
N SER A 400 13.53 -4.03 -21.14
CA SER A 400 13.01 -4.21 -19.77
C SER A 400 14.09 -4.75 -18.82
N LYS A 401 14.92 -5.68 -19.30
CA LYS A 401 16.05 -6.24 -18.53
C LYS A 401 17.12 -5.17 -18.27
N ILE A 402 17.51 -4.42 -19.30
CA ILE A 402 18.50 -3.35 -19.20
C ILE A 402 18.02 -2.26 -18.23
N PHE A 403 16.78 -1.79 -18.37
CA PHE A 403 16.22 -0.80 -17.46
C PHE A 403 16.16 -1.33 -16.02
N SER A 404 15.76 -2.57 -15.79
CA SER A 404 15.76 -3.16 -14.45
C SER A 404 17.15 -3.15 -13.81
N ILE A 405 18.21 -3.44 -14.58
CA ILE A 405 19.61 -3.38 -14.11
C ILE A 405 20.03 -1.95 -13.77
N VAL A 406 19.78 -1.00 -14.66
CA VAL A 406 20.12 0.42 -14.46
C VAL A 406 19.39 0.98 -13.25
N LEU A 407 18.08 0.72 -13.13
CA LEU A 407 17.27 1.15 -12.00
C LEU A 407 17.76 0.51 -10.69
N GLY A 408 18.16 -0.76 -10.70
CA GLY A 408 18.75 -1.42 -9.55
C GLY A 408 20.03 -0.72 -9.07
N ALA A 409 20.91 -0.33 -10.00
CA ALA A 409 22.10 0.45 -9.68
C ALA A 409 21.76 1.84 -9.11
N VAL A 410 20.76 2.52 -9.67
CA VAL A 410 20.28 3.81 -9.16
C VAL A 410 19.71 3.67 -7.75
N VAL A 411 18.91 2.63 -7.47
CA VAL A 411 18.35 2.36 -6.13
C VAL A 411 19.48 2.14 -5.11
N MET A 412 20.51 1.37 -5.47
CA MET A 412 21.68 1.17 -4.60
C MET A 412 22.41 2.49 -4.30
N LEU A 413 22.60 3.36 -5.30
CA LEU A 413 23.21 4.67 -5.11
C LEU A 413 22.34 5.59 -4.23
N LEU A 414 21.03 5.65 -4.49
CA LEU A 414 20.09 6.46 -3.71
C LEU A 414 19.97 5.98 -2.26
N THR A 415 20.18 4.69 -2.00
CA THR A 415 20.22 4.13 -0.64
C THR A 415 21.29 4.81 0.21
N TYR A 416 22.41 5.23 -0.40
CA TYR A 416 23.44 6.01 0.28
C TYR A 416 22.94 7.39 0.74
N VAL A 417 22.18 8.07 -0.11
CA VAL A 417 21.59 9.38 0.24
C VAL A 417 20.55 9.21 1.34
N VAL A 418 19.73 8.15 1.23
CA VAL A 418 18.67 7.84 2.19
C VAL A 418 19.21 7.48 3.57
N SER A 419 20.44 6.97 3.70
CA SER A 419 21.01 6.66 5.03
C SER A 419 21.22 7.87 5.93
N TYR A 420 21.13 9.08 5.38
CA TYR A 420 21.16 10.34 6.13
C TYR A 420 19.77 10.84 6.54
N LEU A 421 18.69 10.20 6.07
CA LEU A 421 17.35 10.44 6.57
C LEU A 421 17.22 9.83 7.98
N GLY A 422 16.40 10.46 8.83
CA GLY A 422 16.06 9.90 10.15
C GLY A 422 15.17 8.66 10.05
N SER A 423 14.21 8.50 10.97
CA SER A 423 13.29 7.34 10.97
C SER A 423 12.71 7.03 9.57
N ILE A 424 12.99 5.80 9.13
CA ILE A 424 12.72 5.27 7.80
C ILE A 424 11.21 5.16 7.58
N LEU A 425 10.49 4.69 8.60
CA LEU A 425 9.04 4.57 8.56
C LEU A 425 8.38 5.92 8.30
N ASN A 426 8.75 6.94 9.08
CA ASN A 426 8.17 8.27 8.93
C ASN A 426 8.54 8.91 7.57
N ALA A 427 9.78 8.69 7.10
CA ALA A 427 10.22 9.14 5.78
C ALA A 427 9.40 8.49 4.66
N ALA A 428 9.21 7.17 4.71
CA ALA A 428 8.41 6.44 3.73
C ALA A 428 6.95 6.88 3.73
N LEU A 429 6.30 6.94 4.90
CA LEU A 429 4.89 7.33 5.03
C LEU A 429 4.64 8.76 4.54
N SER A 430 5.57 9.68 4.80
CA SER A 430 5.46 11.05 4.29
C SER A 430 5.58 11.11 2.76
N LEU A 431 6.46 10.30 2.15
CA LEU A 431 6.61 10.23 0.70
C LEU A 431 5.36 9.69 0.00
N PHE A 432 4.66 8.73 0.62
CA PHE A 432 3.35 8.27 0.13
C PHE A 432 2.39 9.44 0.00
N GLY A 433 2.23 10.25 1.04
CA GLY A 433 1.34 11.42 1.01
C GLY A 433 1.72 12.42 -0.10
N VAL A 434 3.00 12.76 -0.18
CA VAL A 434 3.49 13.84 -1.05
C VAL A 434 3.40 13.50 -2.54
N LEU A 435 3.78 12.28 -2.93
CA LEU A 435 3.90 11.92 -4.34
C LEU A 435 2.76 11.02 -4.83
N SER A 436 2.28 10.07 -4.02
CA SER A 436 1.20 9.17 -4.44
C SER A 436 -0.19 9.83 -4.36
N GLY A 437 -0.37 10.78 -3.43
CA GLY A 437 -1.62 11.51 -3.24
C GLY A 437 -2.06 12.30 -4.49
N PRO A 438 -1.21 13.15 -5.09
CA PRO A 438 -1.55 13.88 -6.31
C PRO A 438 -1.87 12.97 -7.49
N VAL A 439 -1.14 11.85 -7.64
CA VAL A 439 -1.40 10.83 -8.67
C VAL A 439 -2.79 10.23 -8.49
N MET A 440 -3.12 9.79 -7.27
CA MET A 440 -4.46 9.33 -6.95
C MET A 440 -5.53 10.40 -7.20
N GLY A 441 -5.23 11.66 -6.88
CA GLY A 441 -6.11 12.80 -7.13
C GLY A 441 -6.47 12.96 -8.60
N ALA A 442 -5.50 12.77 -9.52
CA ALA A 442 -5.76 12.82 -10.95
C ALA A 442 -6.68 11.69 -11.42
N PHE A 443 -6.50 10.47 -10.90
CA PHE A 443 -7.43 9.36 -11.17
C PHE A 443 -8.82 9.64 -10.63
N PHE A 444 -8.94 10.13 -9.39
CA PHE A 444 -10.23 10.49 -8.79
C PHE A 444 -10.96 11.57 -9.61
N LEU A 445 -10.24 12.63 -10.00
CA LEU A 445 -10.79 13.67 -10.85
C LEU A 445 -11.26 13.10 -12.20
N GLY A 446 -10.47 12.22 -12.81
CA GLY A 446 -10.79 11.59 -14.09
C GLY A 446 -12.01 10.67 -14.04
N PHE A 447 -12.07 9.79 -13.03
CA PHE A 447 -13.11 8.76 -12.94
C PHE A 447 -14.48 9.33 -12.56
N PHE A 448 -14.52 10.28 -11.63
CA PHE A 448 -15.77 10.70 -10.99
C PHE A 448 -16.33 12.02 -11.51
N PHE A 449 -15.53 12.84 -12.20
CA PHE A 449 -15.96 14.16 -12.65
C PHE A 449 -15.89 14.28 -14.18
N PRO A 450 -17.01 14.09 -14.90
CA PRO A 450 -17.02 14.19 -16.36
C PRO A 450 -16.73 15.62 -16.84
N GLN A 451 -17.02 16.64 -16.04
CA GLN A 451 -16.78 18.05 -16.39
C GLN A 451 -15.29 18.43 -16.39
N ALA A 452 -14.43 17.60 -15.79
CA ALA A 452 -13.00 17.87 -15.73
C ALA A 452 -12.37 17.77 -17.13
N ASN A 453 -11.62 18.78 -17.54
CA ASN A 453 -10.87 18.84 -18.79
C ASN A 453 -9.36 18.68 -18.53
N SER A 454 -8.55 18.52 -19.58
CA SER A 454 -7.11 18.25 -19.45
C SER A 454 -6.32 19.38 -18.78
N ARG A 455 -6.71 20.64 -19.00
CA ARG A 455 -6.10 21.80 -18.32
C ARG A 455 -6.34 21.78 -16.82
N GLY A 456 -7.56 21.46 -16.40
CA GLY A 456 -7.90 21.27 -14.99
C GLY A 456 -7.17 20.09 -14.37
N GLY A 457 -7.14 18.94 -15.05
CA GLY A 457 -6.38 17.78 -14.62
C GLY A 457 -4.90 18.09 -14.37
N PHE A 458 -4.26 18.78 -15.32
CA PHE A 458 -2.84 19.16 -15.22
C PHE A 458 -2.59 20.18 -14.11
N ILE A 459 -3.33 21.29 -14.07
CA ILE A 459 -3.11 22.36 -13.08
C ILE A 459 -3.47 21.86 -11.67
N GLY A 460 -4.54 21.09 -11.51
CA GLY A 460 -4.90 20.47 -10.23
C GLY A 460 -3.80 19.55 -9.70
N PHE A 461 -3.23 18.72 -10.58
CA PHE A 461 -2.11 17.84 -10.23
C PHE A 461 -0.87 18.62 -9.76
N ILE A 462 -0.44 19.62 -10.52
CA ILE A 462 0.73 20.45 -10.17
C ILE A 462 0.49 21.25 -8.89
N ALA A 463 -0.68 21.86 -8.73
CA ALA A 463 -1.04 22.60 -7.52
C ALA A 463 -0.99 21.69 -6.27
N SER A 464 -1.50 20.46 -6.39
CA SER A 464 -1.41 19.49 -5.31
C SER A 464 0.02 19.08 -4.99
N LEU A 465 0.87 18.84 -5.99
CA LEU A 465 2.29 18.51 -5.75
C LEU A 465 3.01 19.63 -5.01
N LEU A 466 2.81 20.88 -5.43
CA LEU A 466 3.42 22.05 -4.80
C LEU A 466 2.93 22.25 -3.36
N LEU A 467 1.62 22.11 -3.12
CA LEU A 467 1.06 22.22 -1.78
C LEU A 467 1.57 21.12 -0.85
N GLN A 468 1.63 19.88 -1.32
CA GLN A 468 2.14 18.76 -0.50
C GLN A 468 3.62 18.92 -0.20
N LEU A 469 4.42 19.38 -1.17
CA LEU A 469 5.83 19.68 -0.95
C LEU A 469 6.00 20.80 0.10
N TRP A 470 5.17 21.84 0.03
CA TRP A 470 5.16 22.93 1.01
C TRP A 470 4.83 22.43 2.43
N ILE A 471 3.76 21.64 2.58
CA ILE A 471 3.35 21.06 3.87
C ILE A 471 4.47 20.17 4.42
N PHE A 472 5.03 19.30 3.59
CA PHE A 472 6.09 18.38 3.99
C PHE A 472 7.35 19.12 4.46
N LEU A 473 7.85 20.10 3.69
CA LEU A 473 9.04 20.87 4.06
C LEU A 473 8.81 21.66 5.35
N GLY A 474 7.64 22.29 5.50
CA GLY A 474 7.29 23.00 6.73
C GLY A 474 7.24 22.08 7.96
N ALA A 475 6.69 20.87 7.82
CA ALA A 475 6.69 19.87 8.88
C ALA A 475 8.10 19.42 9.28
N GLN A 476 9.03 19.29 8.32
CA GLN A 476 10.43 18.97 8.64
C GLN A 476 11.16 20.11 9.36
N ILE A 477 10.94 21.36 8.93
CA ILE A 477 11.57 22.54 9.54
C ILE A 477 11.06 22.78 10.97
N THR A 478 9.77 22.55 11.22
CA THR A 478 9.13 22.79 12.53
C THR A 478 9.15 21.57 13.46
N LYS A 479 9.76 20.45 13.06
CA LYS A 479 9.77 19.18 13.81
C LYS A 479 10.23 19.30 15.27
N ASN A 480 11.22 20.15 15.54
CA ASN A 480 11.75 20.35 16.89
C ASN A 480 10.84 21.23 17.78
N GLN A 481 9.84 21.88 17.20
CA GLN A 481 8.90 22.77 17.89
C GLN A 481 7.55 22.09 18.14
N MET A 482 7.29 20.93 17.52
CA MET A 482 6.08 20.14 17.73
C MET A 482 6.17 19.34 19.03
N LYS A 483 5.07 19.28 19.80
CA LYS A 483 4.99 18.40 20.98
C LYS A 483 5.15 16.95 20.54
N SER A 484 6.15 16.26 21.09
CA SER A 484 6.35 14.83 20.88
C SER A 484 5.31 14.04 21.68
N GLU A 485 4.24 13.55 21.03
CA GLU A 485 3.20 12.67 21.62
C GLU A 485 3.69 11.24 21.91
N ARG A 486 4.95 11.06 22.33
CA ARG A 486 5.48 9.72 22.69
C ARG A 486 4.93 9.30 24.05
N LEU A 487 4.53 8.04 24.16
CA LEU A 487 4.16 7.46 25.45
C LEU A 487 5.40 7.35 26.36
N PRO A 488 5.24 7.46 27.69
CA PRO A 488 6.36 7.48 28.63
C PRO A 488 7.19 6.19 28.58
N LEU A 489 8.51 6.33 28.58
CA LEU A 489 9.50 5.24 28.62
C LEU A 489 10.31 5.34 29.91
N SER A 490 10.80 4.21 30.42
CA SER A 490 11.58 4.16 31.67
C SER A 490 13.03 3.75 31.41
N VAL A 491 13.95 4.30 32.19
CA VAL A 491 15.36 3.86 32.26
C VAL A 491 15.75 3.45 33.68
N ALA A 492 14.76 3.22 34.56
CA ALA A 492 14.96 3.03 35.99
C ALA A 492 15.93 1.88 36.32
N ASN A 493 15.89 0.79 35.54
CA ASN A 493 16.72 -0.39 35.76
C ASN A 493 17.79 -0.57 34.67
N CYS A 494 18.20 0.51 33.98
CA CYS A 494 19.29 0.42 33.02
C CYS A 494 20.67 0.39 33.72
N PRO A 495 21.59 -0.50 33.31
CA PRO A 495 22.90 -0.67 33.95
C PRO A 495 23.88 0.50 33.75
N THR A 496 23.53 1.53 32.99
CA THR A 496 24.33 2.74 32.80
C THR A 496 23.58 3.96 33.32
N LEU A 497 24.21 4.74 34.21
CA LEU A 497 23.75 6.07 34.61
C LEU A 497 23.75 6.99 33.39
N VAL A 498 22.60 7.14 32.75
CA VAL A 498 22.41 8.18 31.74
C VAL A 498 21.98 9.44 32.48
N ASN A 499 22.83 10.49 32.46
CA ASN A 499 22.40 11.81 32.88
C ASN A 499 21.30 12.28 31.92
N ILE A 500 20.05 12.24 32.38
CA ILE A 500 18.92 12.74 31.60
C ILE A 500 18.89 14.25 31.76
N THR A 501 19.28 14.97 30.71
CA THR A 501 18.92 16.38 30.61
C THR A 501 17.45 16.45 30.21
N THR A 502 16.56 16.60 31.18
CA THR A 502 15.15 16.94 30.89
C THR A 502 15.13 18.31 30.24
N THR A 503 14.95 18.36 28.92
CA THR A 503 14.63 19.61 28.24
C THR A 503 13.21 20.02 28.65
N LEU A 504 13.14 21.00 29.55
CA LEU A 504 11.92 21.76 29.80
C LEU A 504 11.50 22.39 28.46
N THR A 505 10.45 21.85 27.86
CA THR A 505 9.83 22.44 26.68
C THR A 505 9.17 23.74 27.14
N THR A 506 9.83 24.86 26.89
CA THR A 506 9.22 26.17 27.02
C THR A 506 8.05 26.24 26.05
N SER A 507 6.86 26.53 26.56
CA SER A 507 5.66 26.78 25.77
C SER A 507 5.89 27.96 24.84
N THR A 508 6.40 27.72 23.64
CA THR A 508 6.47 28.74 22.60
C THR A 508 5.05 29.10 22.16
N ARG A 509 4.78 30.40 22.07
CA ARG A 509 3.51 30.99 21.59
C ARG A 509 2.97 30.23 20.39
N SER A 510 1.65 30.02 20.35
CA SER A 510 0.88 29.47 19.24
C SER A 510 1.14 30.26 17.96
N ASN A 511 2.12 29.81 17.17
CA ASN A 511 2.29 30.32 15.82
C ASN A 511 1.35 29.51 14.92
N PRO A 512 0.35 30.14 14.28
CA PRO A 512 -0.63 29.43 13.45
C PRO A 512 0.03 28.64 12.31
N LEU A 513 1.23 29.03 11.87
CA LEU A 513 2.00 28.27 10.88
C LEU A 513 2.54 26.94 11.45
N ILE A 514 2.96 26.92 12.72
CA ILE A 514 3.41 25.68 13.38
C ILE A 514 2.23 24.72 13.53
N ASP A 515 1.06 25.24 13.91
CA ASP A 515 -0.17 24.44 13.99
C ASP A 515 -0.56 23.85 12.63
N PHE A 516 -0.42 24.62 11.54
CA PHE A 516 -0.66 24.13 10.18
C PHE A 516 0.30 23.00 9.76
N TYR A 517 1.59 23.11 10.12
CA TYR A 517 2.57 22.06 9.83
C TYR A 517 2.49 20.86 10.77
N SER A 518 1.71 20.94 11.85
CA SER A 518 1.48 19.85 12.79
C SER A 518 0.40 18.85 12.35
N VAL A 519 -0.21 19.05 11.17
CA VAL A 519 -1.17 18.10 10.61
C VAL A 519 -0.55 16.71 10.48
N SER A 520 -1.25 15.69 10.97
CA SER A 520 -0.80 14.31 10.88
C SER A 520 -0.57 13.90 9.43
N TYR A 521 0.54 13.19 9.20
CA TYR A 521 0.92 12.68 7.88
C TYR A 521 -0.17 11.78 7.25
N MET A 522 -1.06 11.20 8.07
CA MET A 522 -2.21 10.42 7.58
C MET A 522 -3.16 11.26 6.72
N TRP A 523 -3.23 12.58 6.93
CA TRP A 523 -4.09 13.49 6.17
C TRP A 523 -3.46 14.00 4.87
N TYR A 524 -2.17 13.75 4.62
CA TYR A 524 -1.50 14.25 3.42
C TYR A 524 -2.15 13.73 2.13
N THR A 525 -2.45 12.43 2.06
CA THR A 525 -3.10 11.83 0.88
C THR A 525 -4.51 12.37 0.65
N PRO A 526 -5.42 12.43 1.65
CA PRO A 526 -6.72 13.11 1.49
C PRO A 526 -6.61 14.57 1.04
N ILE A 527 -5.70 15.35 1.64
CA ILE A 527 -5.50 16.77 1.28
C ILE A 527 -5.03 16.88 -0.17
N ALA A 528 -4.12 16.00 -0.60
CA ALA A 528 -3.64 15.96 -1.98
C ALA A 528 -4.79 15.70 -2.97
N VAL A 529 -5.58 14.64 -2.74
CA VAL A 529 -6.73 14.32 -3.59
C VAL A 529 -7.73 15.47 -3.63
N GLY A 530 -8.08 16.03 -2.46
CA GLY A 530 -8.97 17.18 -2.37
C GLY A 530 -8.45 18.38 -3.16
N THR A 531 -7.15 18.65 -3.11
CA THR A 531 -6.53 19.75 -3.85
C THR A 531 -6.62 19.53 -5.36
N VAL A 532 -6.29 18.32 -5.85
CA VAL A 532 -6.42 18.02 -7.29
C VAL A 532 -7.86 18.17 -7.75
N VAL A 533 -8.82 17.65 -6.98
CA VAL A 533 -10.24 17.70 -7.34
C VAL A 533 -10.75 19.14 -7.34
N ILE A 534 -10.52 19.90 -6.26
CA ILE A 534 -11.03 21.27 -6.13
C ILE A 534 -10.40 22.18 -7.18
N VAL A 535 -9.07 22.23 -7.26
CA VAL A 535 -8.38 23.10 -8.22
C VAL A 535 -8.66 22.66 -9.65
N GLY A 536 -8.66 21.34 -9.90
CA GLY A 536 -8.93 20.79 -11.22
C GLY A 536 -10.32 21.14 -11.73
N LEU A 537 -11.35 21.02 -10.90
CA LEU A 537 -12.72 21.41 -11.25
C LEU A 537 -12.83 22.91 -11.51
N ILE A 538 -12.30 23.76 -10.62
CA ILE A 538 -12.35 25.22 -10.78
C ILE A 538 -11.73 25.63 -12.12
N VAL A 539 -10.53 25.11 -12.41
CA VAL A 539 -9.83 25.39 -13.67
C VAL A 539 -10.60 24.85 -14.87
N SER A 540 -11.20 23.67 -14.78
CA SER A 540 -12.02 23.12 -15.87
C SER A 540 -13.24 23.97 -16.15
N TYR A 541 -13.94 24.47 -15.13
CA TYR A 541 -15.06 25.39 -15.32
C TYR A 541 -14.63 26.71 -15.95
N ILE A 542 -13.48 27.27 -15.56
CA ILE A 542 -12.95 28.53 -16.12
C ILE A 542 -12.49 28.35 -17.57
N THR A 543 -11.86 27.21 -17.89
CA THR A 543 -11.24 26.97 -19.21
C THR A 543 -12.16 26.28 -20.21
N GLY A 544 -13.41 26.01 -19.84
CA GLY A 544 -14.40 25.31 -20.65
C GLY A 544 -14.59 23.86 -20.19
N PRO A 545 -15.66 23.53 -19.43
CA PRO A 545 -15.86 22.18 -18.91
C PRO A 545 -16.10 21.19 -20.05
N GLN A 546 -15.57 19.98 -19.90
CA GLN A 546 -15.77 18.93 -20.90
C GLN A 546 -17.22 18.41 -20.83
N LYS A 547 -17.85 18.21 -21.99
CA LYS A 547 -19.22 17.70 -22.03
C LYS A 547 -19.21 16.19 -21.76
N PRO A 548 -20.05 15.68 -20.83
CA PRO A 548 -20.11 14.25 -20.54
C PRO A 548 -20.35 13.37 -21.78
N ASN A 549 -21.13 13.87 -22.75
CA ASN A 549 -21.49 13.16 -23.98
C ASN A 549 -20.32 12.97 -24.96
N GLU A 550 -19.18 13.63 -24.76
CA GLU A 550 -18.01 13.52 -25.62
C GLU A 550 -16.96 12.54 -25.05
N ILE A 551 -17.22 11.98 -23.86
CA ILE A 551 -16.29 11.10 -23.13
C ILE A 551 -16.74 9.65 -23.31
N ASP A 552 -15.79 8.76 -23.60
CA ASP A 552 -16.06 7.31 -23.57
C ASP A 552 -16.56 6.91 -22.17
N PRO A 553 -17.79 6.39 -22.03
CA PRO A 553 -18.36 5.99 -20.74
C PRO A 553 -17.51 4.99 -19.97
N LYS A 554 -16.66 4.21 -20.66
CA LYS A 554 -15.73 3.26 -20.02
C LYS A 554 -14.70 3.94 -19.13
N LEU A 555 -14.37 5.20 -19.42
CA LEU A 555 -13.41 6.00 -18.66
C LEU A 555 -13.99 6.62 -17.39
N LEU A 556 -15.31 6.53 -17.20
CA LEU A 556 -16.01 7.11 -16.07
C LEU A 556 -16.52 6.02 -15.12
N ILE A 557 -16.71 6.42 -13.87
CA ILE A 557 -17.32 5.60 -12.83
C ILE A 557 -18.56 6.34 -12.34
N SER A 558 -19.72 5.75 -12.57
CA SER A 558 -20.99 6.25 -12.06
C SER A 558 -21.10 5.89 -10.57
N VAL A 559 -20.91 6.89 -9.71
CA VAL A 559 -21.09 6.76 -8.25
C VAL A 559 -22.49 6.25 -7.91
N SER A 560 -23.47 6.65 -8.73
CA SER A 560 -24.87 6.27 -8.58
C SER A 560 -25.11 4.76 -8.77
N ASP A 561 -24.35 4.10 -9.65
CA ASP A 561 -24.49 2.67 -9.89
C ASP A 561 -23.72 1.84 -8.84
N LEU A 562 -22.86 2.49 -8.06
CA LEU A 562 -22.02 1.86 -7.04
C LEU A 562 -22.64 1.87 -5.64
N CYS A 563 -23.25 2.99 -5.23
CA CYS A 563 -23.78 3.17 -3.88
C CYS A 563 -25.31 3.13 -3.79
N CYS A 564 -26.02 3.18 -4.93
CA CYS A 564 -27.40 3.68 -4.94
C CYS A 564 -28.37 2.82 -5.78
N CYS A 565 -28.32 1.49 -5.65
CA CYS A 565 -29.35 0.60 -6.22
C CYS A 565 -30.76 0.92 -5.69
N CYS A 566 -30.85 1.58 -4.52
CA CYS A 566 -32.09 1.84 -3.78
C CYS A 566 -32.54 3.32 -3.82
N LEU A 567 -31.83 4.24 -4.48
CA LEU A 567 -32.26 5.65 -4.52
C LEU A 567 -33.27 5.94 -5.64
N PRO A 568 -34.23 6.87 -5.41
CA PRO A 568 -35.15 7.33 -6.43
C PRO A 568 -34.44 7.88 -7.67
N LYS A 569 -34.97 7.60 -8.87
CA LYS A 569 -34.37 7.97 -10.18
C LYS A 569 -33.93 9.44 -10.23
N ARG A 570 -34.73 10.38 -9.72
CA ARG A 570 -34.42 11.83 -9.69
C ARG A 570 -33.11 12.18 -8.96
N ILE A 571 -32.83 11.52 -7.84
CA ILE A 571 -31.61 11.75 -7.05
C ILE A 571 -30.43 11.01 -7.68
N ARG A 572 -30.68 9.81 -8.21
CA ARG A 572 -29.69 9.03 -8.97
C ARG A 572 -29.20 9.77 -10.20
N ASP A 573 -30.11 10.39 -10.96
CA ASP A 573 -29.79 11.17 -12.17
C ASP A 573 -29.04 12.47 -11.84
N TRP A 574 -29.26 13.05 -10.65
CA TRP A 574 -28.48 14.16 -10.13
C TRP A 574 -27.03 13.74 -9.81
N PHE A 575 -26.84 12.60 -9.12
CA PHE A 575 -25.52 12.01 -8.84
C PHE A 575 -24.83 11.43 -10.09
N ARG A 576 -25.56 11.23 -11.18
CA ARG A 576 -25.00 10.77 -12.47
C ARG A 576 -24.24 11.87 -13.20
N CYS A 577 -24.35 13.15 -12.83
CA CYS A 577 -23.65 14.24 -13.50
C CYS A 577 -23.79 14.22 -15.04
N GLY A 578 -24.93 13.74 -15.56
CA GLY A 578 -25.19 13.57 -16.99
C GLY A 578 -24.77 12.23 -17.63
N ILE A 579 -24.29 11.26 -16.85
CA ILE A 579 -23.95 9.90 -17.31
C ILE A 579 -25.23 9.05 -17.38
N ILE A 580 -25.69 8.68 -18.58
CA ILE A 580 -26.91 7.89 -18.79
C ILE A 580 -26.62 6.39 -18.55
N GLU A 581 -27.64 5.67 -18.06
CA GLU A 581 -27.64 4.24 -17.73
C GLU A 581 -27.08 3.38 -18.89
N ASN A 582 -26.20 2.43 -18.56
CA ASN A 582 -25.58 1.43 -19.46
C ASN A 582 -24.60 1.91 -20.55
N GLY A 583 -24.13 3.16 -20.57
CA GLY A 583 -23.04 3.54 -21.48
C GLY A 583 -23.35 3.39 -22.98
N TYR A 584 -24.63 3.27 -23.33
CA TYR A 584 -25.09 3.35 -24.71
C TYR A 584 -25.90 4.64 -24.87
N PHE A 585 -25.41 5.52 -25.75
CA PHE A 585 -26.17 6.68 -26.20
C PHE A 585 -27.50 6.20 -26.80
N GLU A 586 -28.59 6.94 -26.55
CA GLU A 586 -29.74 6.94 -27.44
C GLU A 586 -29.23 7.36 -28.83
N LYS A 587 -28.91 6.39 -29.68
CA LYS A 587 -29.01 6.61 -31.11
C LYS A 587 -30.48 6.85 -31.34
N LYS A 588 -30.82 8.09 -31.70
CA LYS A 588 -32.13 8.48 -32.23
C LYS A 588 -32.58 7.36 -33.18
N ALA A 589 -33.66 6.67 -32.81
CA ALA A 589 -34.13 5.48 -33.50
C ALA A 589 -34.36 5.79 -34.97
N GLU A 590 -33.57 5.19 -35.84
CA GLU A 590 -33.91 4.98 -37.23
C GLU A 590 -33.54 3.53 -37.56
N ASN A 591 -34.58 2.71 -37.56
CA ASN A 591 -34.71 1.34 -38.07
C ASN A 591 -34.09 0.18 -37.24
N ASP A 592 -35.03 -0.53 -36.61
CA ASP A 592 -35.06 -1.93 -36.15
C ASP A 592 -33.92 -2.84 -36.58
N ILE A 593 -33.04 -3.19 -35.62
CA ILE A 593 -32.41 -4.52 -35.51
C ILE A 593 -32.19 -4.81 -34.01
N GLU A 594 -32.95 -5.75 -33.45
CA GLU A 594 -32.74 -6.29 -32.11
C GLU A 594 -31.41 -7.06 -32.04
N LEU A 595 -30.57 -6.78 -31.04
CA LEU A 595 -29.43 -7.60 -30.65
C LEU A 595 -29.63 -8.09 -29.20
N PRO A 596 -29.25 -9.34 -28.88
CA PRO A 596 -29.59 -9.97 -27.60
C PRO A 596 -28.73 -9.42 -26.47
N VAL A 597 -29.39 -8.90 -25.43
CA VAL A 597 -28.78 -8.38 -24.20
C VAL A 597 -28.51 -9.52 -23.21
N SER A 598 -27.38 -9.47 -22.51
CA SER A 598 -26.84 -10.51 -21.63
C SER A 598 -27.62 -10.67 -20.31
N GLU A 599 -28.40 -11.75 -20.21
CA GLU A 599 -29.15 -12.15 -19.00
C GLU A 599 -28.26 -12.50 -17.78
N GLU A 600 -26.96 -12.74 -17.96
CA GLU A 600 -26.07 -13.17 -16.87
C GLU A 600 -25.73 -12.08 -15.84
N PHE A 601 -25.71 -10.81 -16.25
CA PHE A 601 -25.40 -9.70 -15.33
C PHE A 601 -26.61 -9.34 -14.46
N ASP A 602 -27.82 -9.46 -15.01
CA ASP A 602 -29.07 -9.21 -14.28
C ASP A 602 -29.35 -10.30 -13.23
N LYS A 603 -28.96 -11.55 -13.49
CA LYS A 603 -28.98 -12.62 -12.48
C LYS A 603 -28.01 -12.34 -11.31
N ALA A 604 -26.81 -11.82 -11.59
CA ALA A 604 -25.86 -11.46 -10.55
C ALA A 604 -26.32 -10.22 -9.73
N ARG A 605 -26.94 -9.24 -10.40
CA ARG A 605 -27.52 -8.04 -9.78
C ARG A 605 -28.68 -8.37 -8.83
N ASN A 606 -29.60 -9.23 -9.25
CA ASN A 606 -30.77 -9.62 -8.45
C ASN A 606 -30.39 -10.53 -7.27
N SER A 607 -29.33 -11.34 -7.40
CA SER A 607 -28.78 -12.15 -6.31
C SER A 607 -28.16 -11.29 -5.20
N PHE A 608 -27.47 -10.19 -5.56
CA PHE A 608 -26.84 -9.31 -4.58
C PHE A 608 -27.85 -8.47 -3.78
N CYS A 609 -28.94 -8.02 -4.40
CA CYS A 609 -29.99 -7.25 -3.70
C CYS A 609 -30.94 -8.10 -2.85
N SER A 610 -31.12 -9.40 -3.17
CA SER A 610 -32.02 -10.28 -2.42
C SER A 610 -31.39 -10.85 -1.14
N GLN A 611 -30.05 -10.90 -1.05
CA GLN A 611 -29.35 -11.43 0.12
C GLN A 611 -29.12 -10.41 1.25
N THR A 612 -29.39 -9.13 1.04
CA THR A 612 -29.07 -8.07 2.02
C THR A 612 -30.21 -7.76 3.00
N PHE A 613 -31.42 -8.28 2.82
CA PHE A 613 -32.51 -8.16 3.79
C PHE A 613 -33.41 -9.41 3.80
N SER A 614 -33.02 -10.41 4.60
CA SER A 614 -33.98 -11.30 5.26
C SER A 614 -33.67 -11.32 6.75
N THR A 615 -34.20 -10.35 7.48
CA THR A 615 -34.40 -10.52 8.93
C THR A 615 -35.89 -10.70 9.15
N ASP A 616 -36.22 -11.93 9.54
CA ASP A 616 -37.54 -12.36 9.99
C ASP A 616 -38.08 -11.40 11.06
N THR A 617 -39.28 -10.88 10.82
CA THR A 617 -40.25 -10.54 11.86
C THR A 617 -41.64 -10.92 11.37
N LYS A 618 -41.94 -12.22 11.41
CA LYS A 618 -43.30 -12.71 11.58
C LYS A 618 -43.38 -13.26 13.00
N ASP A 619 -44.24 -12.65 13.81
CA ASP A 619 -45.18 -13.29 14.73
C ASP A 619 -45.64 -12.28 15.79
N THR A 620 -46.92 -11.85 15.75
CA THR A 620 -47.94 -12.25 16.75
C THR A 620 -49.23 -11.40 16.72
N PHE A 621 -50.35 -12.13 16.82
CA PHE A 621 -51.75 -11.82 17.20
C PHE A 621 -52.83 -11.41 16.16
N PRO A 622 -54.10 -11.88 16.32
CA PRO A 622 -55.03 -12.23 15.24
C PRO A 622 -56.41 -11.51 15.29
N SER A 623 -57.30 -12.01 14.43
CA SER A 623 -58.78 -12.01 14.45
C SER A 623 -59.57 -10.76 14.00
N ASP A 624 -60.40 -11.05 13.00
CA ASP A 624 -61.76 -10.55 12.70
C ASP A 624 -61.97 -9.10 12.24
N ILE A 625 -62.56 -8.96 11.05
CA ILE A 625 -63.90 -8.36 10.84
C ILE A 625 -64.32 -8.56 9.37
N VAL A 626 -65.55 -9.06 9.23
CA VAL A 626 -66.37 -9.26 8.03
C VAL A 626 -66.94 -7.92 7.53
N ILE A 627 -67.27 -7.83 6.23
CA ILE A 627 -68.46 -7.20 5.59
C ILE A 627 -68.02 -6.71 4.18
N GLU A 628 -68.31 -7.45 3.10
CA GLU A 628 -69.55 -7.46 2.29
C GLU A 628 -69.65 -6.33 1.23
N ASN A 629 -69.69 -6.75 -0.04
CA ASN A 629 -70.39 -6.24 -1.24
C ASN A 629 -70.38 -4.73 -1.59
N VAL A 630 -70.11 -4.41 -2.87
CA VAL A 630 -71.11 -3.98 -3.88
C VAL A 630 -70.41 -3.60 -5.22
N VAL A 631 -70.77 -4.38 -6.25
CA VAL A 631 -71.04 -4.07 -7.67
C VAL A 631 -70.74 -2.66 -8.21
N GLU A 632 -69.98 -2.58 -9.33
CA GLU A 632 -70.47 -1.90 -10.56
C GLU A 632 -69.72 -2.36 -11.84
N LYS A 633 -70.51 -2.76 -12.85
CA LYS A 633 -70.13 -3.05 -14.25
C LYS A 633 -70.40 -1.80 -15.10
N GLY A 634 -69.61 -1.57 -16.16
CA GLY A 634 -70.12 -0.80 -17.30
C GLY A 634 -69.11 -0.33 -18.36
N HIS A 635 -69.17 -0.96 -19.55
CA HIS A 635 -69.05 -0.42 -20.93
C HIS A 635 -67.70 0.20 -21.37
N ASP A 636 -67.24 0.14 -22.62
CA ASP A 636 -67.63 -0.55 -23.86
C ASP A 636 -66.44 -0.45 -24.86
N ASN A 637 -66.46 -1.31 -25.88
CA ASN A 637 -65.45 -1.58 -26.91
C ASN A 637 -65.51 -0.57 -28.09
N PRO A 638 -64.44 -0.35 -28.90
CA PRO A 638 -64.59 0.26 -30.23
C PRO A 638 -64.14 -0.65 -31.39
N ALA A 639 -64.91 -0.66 -32.48
CA ALA A 639 -64.50 -1.18 -33.79
C ALA A 639 -64.99 -0.27 -34.93
N MET A 640 -64.10 -0.14 -35.93
CA MET A 640 -64.16 0.54 -37.24
C MET A 640 -65.50 0.54 -38.01
N ALA A 641 -65.77 1.61 -38.78
CA ALA A 641 -65.78 1.60 -40.27
C ALA A 641 -66.28 2.92 -40.95
N MET A 642 -65.43 3.42 -41.86
CA MET A 642 -65.67 3.94 -43.24
C MET A 642 -66.36 5.30 -43.58
N LYS A 643 -65.71 5.94 -44.58
CA LYS A 643 -66.12 6.95 -45.60
C LYS A 643 -66.09 8.42 -45.14
N ASP A 644 -65.44 9.37 -45.79
CA ASP A 644 -64.96 9.51 -47.19
C ASP A 644 -63.50 10.03 -47.28
#